data_AF-A0A3Q4HVF9-F1
#
_entry.id   AF-A0A3Q4HVF9-F1
#
_cell.length_a   1.000
_cell.length_b   1.000
_cell.length_c   1.000
_cell.angle_alpha   90.00
_cell.angle_beta   90.00
_cell.angle_gamma   90.00
#
_symmetry.space_group_name_H-M   'P 1'
#
loop_
_entity.id
_entity.type
_entity.pdbx_description
1 polymer ?
#
loop_
_entity_poly.entity_id
_entity_poly.type
_entity_poly.pdbx_seq_one_letter_code
_entity_poly.pdbx_strand_id
1 'polypeptide(L)'
;ANNKITAISEAQLRPFLALETLDLSNNNVGEIKSGSFPALPLKNRFLNNNRLSSLEPGCFTNLSSSLQVLRLNRNRLSNIGPKIFTLPHLQHELSRNRVRRVDGLTFQHLPSLRSLKMQRNSLNRLMDGCFWGLSNMEVQLDYNNLTEVSKGWLYGLLSLQQLHLSHNTISKIKSDAWEPCPKLSENLSSNHLSRLDESGFANLGVLDRLDVGNNRVSFIADGAFRGLSNLQMDLQNNEISWTIEDMNGPFSALDKLKKFLQRNQIRSVTKKSFSGLDALDLSNNAIMSIQANAFSQMKNLQERLNTSSLLCDCQLKWLPIWVAEQTFLYCVNASCAHPQMLQGRSVFAVRQEEFVCDFPKPQITVQPETQSALKGANVTFVCSAASSSDSPMTFAWKKDNEVLNDAEIHNQAHLRVQGGAGGETEVTEYTTTLQLRNVEFSSEGRYQCVISNHFGSSYSTKARLTVHLPSFTKTPMDLSIRAGATARLECAAVGHPSPQIAWQKDGGTDFPAARERRMHVMPEDDVFFIVDVKTEDIGVYSCTAQNTAGAISANATLTVLDSPLVVTERHFFAAANQLLIIVDAAEADAGKYTCEMSNTLGTERGNVRLTVVPNPNCDSGAQGVVGVGIGTGAGSDDDGWTTVGIVIIAVVCCVVGTSLVWVVIIYHTRRRNEDCSVTNT
;
A
#
# COMPACT_ATOMS: atom_id res chain seq x y z
N ALA A 1 20.55 -22.47 -55.27
CA ALA A 1 21.41 -22.40 -54.07
C ALA A 1 22.88 -22.64 -54.42
N ASN A 2 23.83 -22.25 -53.57
CA ASN A 2 25.27 -22.61 -53.66
C ASN A 2 26.05 -22.13 -54.89
N ASN A 3 25.67 -21.00 -55.48
CA ASN A 3 26.24 -20.52 -56.76
C ASN A 3 27.16 -19.29 -56.61
N LYS A 4 27.57 -18.93 -55.38
CA LYS A 4 28.39 -17.74 -55.07
C LYS A 4 27.81 -16.41 -55.60
N ILE A 5 26.50 -16.33 -55.80
CA ILE A 5 25.80 -15.15 -56.34
C ILE A 5 26.00 -13.96 -55.40
N THR A 6 26.35 -12.78 -55.94
CA THR A 6 26.62 -11.56 -55.16
C THR A 6 25.55 -10.48 -55.32
N ALA A 7 24.81 -10.46 -56.42
CA ALA A 7 23.76 -9.48 -56.71
C ALA A 7 22.62 -10.12 -57.52
N ILE A 8 21.46 -9.46 -57.49
CA ILE A 8 20.25 -9.89 -58.19
C ILE A 8 19.70 -8.69 -58.96
N SER A 9 19.44 -8.86 -60.26
CA SER A 9 18.81 -7.84 -61.09
C SER A 9 17.57 -8.36 -61.82
N GLU A 10 16.65 -7.44 -62.13
CA GLU A 10 15.42 -7.75 -62.86
C GLU A 10 15.69 -8.43 -64.20
N ALA A 11 16.69 -7.92 -64.95
CA ALA A 11 17.05 -8.42 -66.26
C ALA A 11 17.44 -9.90 -66.25
N GLN A 12 18.05 -10.38 -65.17
CA GLN A 12 18.44 -11.79 -65.01
C GLN A 12 17.25 -12.70 -64.74
N LEU A 13 16.18 -12.18 -64.14
CA LEU A 13 15.02 -12.96 -63.72
C LEU A 13 13.84 -12.87 -64.71
N ARG A 14 13.81 -11.83 -65.56
CA ARG A 14 12.76 -11.59 -66.55
C ARG A 14 12.45 -12.78 -67.49
N PRO A 15 13.42 -13.62 -67.90
CA PRO A 15 13.13 -14.78 -68.76
C PRO A 15 12.28 -15.87 -68.08
N PHE A 16 12.21 -15.90 -66.75
CA PHE A 16 11.63 -17.01 -65.98
C PHE A 16 10.19 -16.74 -65.52
N LEU A 17 9.30 -16.37 -66.45
CA LEU A 17 7.94 -15.90 -66.15
C LEU A 17 7.03 -16.93 -65.44
N ALA A 18 7.34 -18.22 -65.52
CA ALA A 18 6.59 -19.30 -64.86
C ALA A 18 7.22 -19.78 -63.53
N LEU A 19 8.23 -19.07 -63.02
CA LEU A 19 8.98 -19.52 -61.86
C LEU A 19 8.14 -19.41 -60.57
N GLU A 20 7.83 -20.55 -59.95
CA GLU A 20 7.09 -20.60 -58.68
C GLU A 20 8.01 -20.68 -57.45
N THR A 21 9.24 -21.16 -57.60
CA THR A 21 10.20 -21.28 -56.49
C THR A 21 11.56 -20.75 -56.90
N LEU A 22 12.11 -19.83 -56.11
CA LEU A 22 13.43 -19.27 -56.31
C LEU A 22 14.32 -19.50 -55.08
N ASP A 23 15.25 -20.44 -55.20
CA ASP A 23 16.21 -20.76 -54.14
C ASP A 23 17.59 -20.11 -54.38
N LEU A 24 17.81 -18.99 -53.68
CA LEU A 24 19.05 -18.25 -53.63
C LEU A 24 19.80 -18.47 -52.30
N SER A 25 19.50 -19.53 -51.57
CA SER A 25 20.18 -19.84 -50.33
C SER A 25 21.67 -20.18 -50.55
N ASN A 26 22.47 -19.97 -49.50
CA ASN A 26 23.91 -20.30 -49.50
C ASN A 26 24.68 -19.57 -50.62
N ASN A 27 24.51 -18.25 -50.70
CA ASN A 27 25.20 -17.38 -51.66
C ASN A 27 25.89 -16.22 -50.93
N ASN A 28 26.37 -15.22 -51.67
CA ASN A 28 27.08 -14.06 -51.14
C ASN A 28 26.30 -12.76 -51.38
N VAL A 29 24.97 -12.82 -51.48
CA VAL A 29 24.15 -11.63 -51.76
C VAL A 29 24.22 -10.67 -50.58
N GLY A 30 24.65 -9.43 -50.83
CA GLY A 30 24.86 -8.41 -49.78
C GLY A 30 23.69 -7.43 -49.59
N GLU A 31 22.92 -7.18 -50.63
CA GLU A 31 21.82 -6.21 -50.62
C GLU A 31 20.74 -6.63 -51.63
N ILE A 32 19.50 -6.23 -51.37
CA ILE A 32 18.39 -6.33 -52.31
C ILE A 32 17.81 -4.94 -52.53
N LYS A 33 17.86 -4.50 -53.79
CA LYS A 33 17.36 -3.19 -54.23
C LYS A 33 15.89 -3.26 -54.63
N SER A 34 15.23 -2.11 -54.64
CA SER A 34 13.89 -1.98 -55.20
C SER A 34 13.91 -2.33 -56.69
N GLY A 35 12.92 -3.09 -57.13
CA GLY A 35 12.86 -3.58 -58.52
C GLY A 35 13.82 -4.72 -58.86
N SER A 36 14.60 -5.27 -57.91
CA SER A 36 15.44 -6.47 -58.16
C SER A 36 14.63 -7.69 -58.64
N PHE A 37 13.31 -7.72 -58.42
CA PHE A 37 12.41 -8.78 -58.85
C PHE A 37 11.34 -8.26 -59.81
N PRO A 38 11.21 -8.86 -61.01
CA PRO A 38 10.05 -8.63 -61.86
C PRO A 38 8.81 -9.28 -61.23
N ALA A 39 7.63 -8.95 -61.76
CA ALA A 39 6.37 -9.58 -61.37
C ALA A 39 6.38 -11.07 -61.77
N LEU A 40 6.75 -11.93 -60.82
CA LEU A 40 6.82 -13.38 -60.99
C LEU A 40 5.82 -14.06 -60.03
N PRO A 41 5.19 -15.17 -60.42
CA PRO A 41 4.24 -15.91 -59.59
C PRO A 41 4.95 -16.78 -58.53
N LEU A 42 5.96 -16.23 -57.85
CA LEU A 42 6.75 -16.95 -56.86
C LEU A 42 5.89 -17.26 -55.62
N LYS A 43 5.79 -18.55 -55.27
CA LYS A 43 5.20 -19.07 -54.03
C LYS A 43 6.26 -19.18 -52.93
N ASN A 44 7.44 -19.71 -53.25
CA ASN A 44 8.49 -19.98 -52.27
C ASN A 44 9.80 -19.28 -52.61
N ARG A 45 10.39 -18.60 -51.63
CA ARG A 45 11.64 -17.88 -51.79
C ARG A 45 12.61 -18.11 -50.64
N PHE A 46 13.80 -18.58 -50.99
CA PHE A 46 14.84 -18.90 -50.02
C PHE A 46 16.05 -17.99 -50.22
N LEU A 47 16.27 -17.09 -49.26
CA LEU A 47 17.42 -16.16 -49.21
C LEU A 47 18.30 -16.41 -47.99
N ASN A 48 18.09 -17.53 -47.31
CA ASN A 48 18.81 -17.88 -46.10
C ASN A 48 20.30 -18.16 -46.36
N ASN A 49 21.13 -17.92 -45.36
CA ASN A 49 22.58 -18.10 -45.44
C ASN A 49 23.22 -17.26 -46.57
N ASN A 50 23.02 -15.95 -46.51
CA ASN A 50 23.61 -14.95 -47.40
C ASN A 50 24.34 -13.87 -46.56
N ARG A 51 24.71 -12.74 -47.18
CA ARG A 51 25.39 -11.62 -46.52
C ARG A 51 24.51 -10.38 -46.44
N LEU A 52 23.17 -10.53 -46.53
CA LEU A 52 22.24 -9.41 -46.63
C LEU A 52 22.35 -8.49 -45.42
N SER A 53 22.77 -7.25 -45.62
CA SER A 53 22.84 -6.22 -44.58
C SER A 53 21.73 -5.19 -44.65
N SER A 54 21.19 -4.94 -45.85
CA SER A 54 20.12 -3.98 -46.12
C SER A 54 19.06 -4.58 -47.05
N LEU A 55 17.82 -4.14 -46.88
CA LEU A 55 16.71 -4.36 -47.80
C LEU A 55 16.13 -2.98 -48.10
N GLU A 56 16.16 -2.55 -49.37
CA GLU A 56 15.53 -1.28 -49.75
C GLU A 56 14.00 -1.36 -49.54
N PRO A 57 13.35 -0.27 -49.10
CA PRO A 57 11.90 -0.22 -48.95
C PRO A 57 11.18 -0.63 -50.24
N GLY A 58 10.22 -1.54 -50.13
CA GLY A 58 9.45 -2.02 -51.27
C GLY A 58 10.17 -3.00 -52.19
N CYS A 59 11.34 -3.54 -51.82
CA CYS A 59 12.07 -4.50 -52.65
C CYS A 59 11.32 -5.82 -52.96
N PHE A 60 10.17 -6.07 -52.31
CA PHE A 60 9.29 -7.21 -52.57
C PHE A 60 7.88 -6.84 -53.02
N THR A 61 7.58 -5.57 -53.32
CA THR A 61 6.21 -5.11 -53.66
C THR A 61 5.63 -5.82 -54.88
N ASN A 62 6.44 -6.05 -55.91
CA ASN A 62 6.05 -6.73 -57.14
C ASN A 62 5.71 -8.23 -56.95
N LEU A 63 5.99 -8.79 -55.78
CA LEU A 63 5.79 -10.20 -55.45
C LEU A 63 4.60 -10.43 -54.48
N SER A 64 3.81 -9.38 -54.22
CA SER A 64 2.91 -9.33 -53.06
C SER A 64 1.68 -10.23 -53.09
N SER A 65 1.22 -10.63 -54.28
CA SER A 65 0.01 -11.43 -54.44
C SER A 65 0.23 -12.95 -54.43
N SER A 66 1.47 -13.44 -54.62
CA SER A 66 1.74 -14.89 -54.79
C SER A 66 2.62 -15.52 -53.70
N LEU A 67 3.38 -14.73 -52.93
CA LEU A 67 4.43 -15.25 -52.05
C LEU A 67 3.88 -15.80 -50.73
N GLN A 68 4.19 -17.08 -50.45
CA GLN A 68 3.75 -17.82 -49.26
C GLN A 68 4.89 -18.05 -48.25
N VAL A 69 6.14 -18.20 -48.72
CA VAL A 69 7.30 -18.43 -47.84
C VAL A 69 8.47 -17.54 -48.23
N LEU A 70 9.01 -16.81 -47.24
CA LEU A 70 10.26 -16.05 -47.37
C LEU A 70 11.18 -16.35 -46.20
N ARG A 71 12.31 -17.00 -46.49
CA ARG A 71 13.34 -17.29 -45.49
C ARG A 71 14.49 -16.31 -45.61
N LEU A 72 14.67 -15.48 -44.57
CA LEU A 72 15.74 -14.47 -44.47
C LEU A 72 16.75 -14.80 -43.35
N ASN A 73 16.66 -15.97 -42.73
CA ASN A 73 17.52 -16.36 -41.62
C ASN A 73 18.99 -16.55 -42.02
N ARG A 74 19.91 -16.41 -41.06
CA ARG A 74 21.36 -16.47 -41.28
C ARG A 74 21.82 -15.43 -42.30
N ASN A 75 21.50 -14.17 -42.03
CA ASN A 75 21.94 -13.01 -42.80
C ASN A 75 22.58 -11.97 -41.85
N ARG A 76 22.75 -10.73 -42.29
CA ARG A 76 23.39 -9.64 -41.53
C ARG A 76 22.45 -8.43 -41.34
N LEU A 77 21.14 -8.65 -41.46
CA LEU A 77 20.14 -7.58 -41.40
C LEU A 77 20.16 -6.92 -40.01
N SER A 78 20.29 -5.60 -39.96
CA SER A 78 20.34 -4.83 -38.71
C SER A 78 19.07 -4.03 -38.43
N ASN A 79 18.26 -3.76 -39.46
CA ASN A 79 17.04 -2.98 -39.36
C ASN A 79 15.89 -3.65 -40.12
N ILE A 80 14.69 -3.57 -39.54
CA ILE A 80 13.44 -4.13 -40.05
C ILE A 80 12.42 -3.00 -39.91
N GLY A 81 11.94 -2.47 -41.03
CA GLY A 81 10.97 -1.37 -41.06
C GLY A 81 9.62 -1.78 -41.67
N PRO A 82 8.56 -0.99 -41.43
CA PRO A 82 7.19 -1.33 -41.81
C PRO A 82 6.98 -1.48 -43.33
N LYS A 83 7.79 -0.80 -44.15
CA LYS A 83 7.69 -0.86 -45.63
C LYS A 83 8.35 -2.09 -46.26
N ILE A 84 9.04 -2.93 -45.47
CA ILE A 84 9.68 -4.16 -45.97
C ILE A 84 8.67 -5.31 -46.02
N PHE A 85 7.65 -5.30 -45.13
CA PHE A 85 6.75 -6.42 -44.89
C PHE A 85 5.29 -6.06 -45.24
N THR A 86 5.00 -5.91 -46.53
CA THR A 86 3.63 -5.72 -47.05
C THR A 86 2.99 -7.02 -47.55
N LEU A 87 3.51 -8.18 -47.14
CA LEU A 87 3.21 -9.50 -47.71
C LEU A 87 2.35 -10.34 -46.74
N PRO A 88 1.02 -10.42 -46.91
CA PRO A 88 0.09 -10.86 -45.88
C PRO A 88 0.08 -12.37 -45.55
N HIS A 89 0.81 -13.24 -46.26
CA HIS A 89 0.72 -14.71 -46.15
C HIS A 89 2.02 -15.44 -45.76
N LEU A 90 2.99 -14.74 -45.19
CA LEU A 90 4.37 -15.23 -45.12
C LEU A 90 4.72 -15.84 -43.75
N GLN A 91 5.23 -17.08 -43.69
CA GLN A 91 5.98 -17.50 -42.51
C GLN A 91 7.33 -16.77 -42.47
N HIS A 92 7.47 -15.76 -41.59
CA HIS A 92 8.68 -14.95 -41.50
C HIS A 92 9.73 -15.60 -40.58
N GLU A 93 10.81 -16.06 -41.20
CA GLU A 93 11.98 -16.63 -40.53
C GLU A 93 13.14 -15.63 -40.62
N LEU A 94 13.25 -14.78 -39.60
CA LEU A 94 14.21 -13.68 -39.48
C LEU A 94 15.36 -14.01 -38.50
N SER A 95 15.46 -15.25 -38.04
CA SER A 95 16.42 -15.67 -37.04
C SER A 95 17.87 -15.59 -37.51
N ARG A 96 18.81 -15.47 -36.57
CA ARG A 96 20.24 -15.42 -36.88
C ARG A 96 20.57 -14.26 -37.84
N ASN A 97 20.06 -13.08 -37.51
CA ASN A 97 20.41 -11.80 -38.13
C ASN A 97 21.11 -10.90 -37.08
N ARG A 98 21.16 -9.59 -37.30
CA ARG A 98 21.79 -8.60 -36.41
C ARG A 98 20.82 -7.51 -35.98
N VAL A 99 19.52 -7.82 -35.96
CA VAL A 99 18.46 -6.86 -35.67
C VAL A 99 18.58 -6.44 -34.21
N ARG A 100 18.61 -5.13 -33.96
CA ARG A 100 18.74 -4.57 -32.61
C ARG A 100 17.44 -4.01 -32.05
N ARG A 101 16.59 -3.48 -32.93
CA ARG A 101 15.33 -2.84 -32.57
C ARG A 101 14.21 -3.23 -33.52
N VAL A 102 12.99 -3.22 -33.01
CA VAL A 102 11.77 -3.31 -33.80
C VAL A 102 10.93 -2.08 -33.48
N ASP A 103 10.64 -1.29 -34.51
CA ASP A 103 9.88 -0.05 -34.37
C ASP A 103 8.36 -0.35 -34.27
N GLY A 104 7.58 0.62 -33.79
CA GLY A 104 6.12 0.49 -33.69
C GLY A 104 5.47 0.18 -35.04
N LEU A 105 4.41 -0.62 -35.06
CA LEU A 105 3.64 -0.97 -36.27
C LEU A 105 4.43 -1.70 -37.37
N THR A 106 5.64 -2.20 -37.08
CA THR A 106 6.50 -2.89 -38.08
C THR A 106 5.78 -4.04 -38.78
N PHE A 107 4.87 -4.73 -38.08
CA PHE A 107 4.15 -5.90 -38.59
C PHE A 107 2.66 -5.67 -38.88
N GLN A 108 2.20 -4.42 -38.96
CA GLN A 108 0.78 -4.06 -39.06
C GLN A 108 0.04 -4.63 -40.29
N HIS A 109 0.77 -4.99 -41.35
CA HIS A 109 0.20 -5.50 -42.60
C HIS A 109 0.29 -7.03 -42.71
N LEU A 110 0.51 -7.74 -41.60
CA LEU A 110 0.71 -9.20 -41.56
C LEU A 110 -0.33 -9.94 -40.69
N PRO A 111 -1.65 -9.73 -40.87
CA PRO A 111 -2.65 -10.32 -39.99
C PRO A 111 -2.70 -11.86 -40.04
N SER A 112 -2.32 -12.49 -41.16
CA SER A 112 -2.37 -13.95 -41.31
C SER A 112 -1.16 -14.69 -40.74
N LEU A 113 -0.19 -13.99 -40.15
CA LEU A 113 1.04 -14.59 -39.64
C LEU A 113 0.75 -15.51 -38.44
N ARG A 114 1.14 -16.78 -38.54
CA ARG A 114 0.93 -17.81 -37.49
C ARG A 114 2.15 -18.16 -36.65
N SER A 115 3.35 -17.73 -37.06
CA SER A 115 4.58 -17.86 -36.26
C SER A 115 5.58 -16.79 -36.70
N LEU A 116 6.14 -16.05 -35.73
CA LEU A 116 7.15 -15.02 -35.98
C LEU A 116 8.46 -15.46 -35.31
N LYS A 117 9.49 -15.72 -36.12
CA LYS A 117 10.77 -16.25 -35.66
C LYS A 117 11.87 -15.22 -35.77
N MET A 118 12.31 -14.71 -34.62
CA MET A 118 13.33 -13.66 -34.51
C MET A 118 14.46 -14.04 -33.53
N GLN A 119 14.64 -15.34 -33.26
CA GLN A 119 15.66 -15.83 -32.35
C GLN A 119 17.09 -15.61 -32.85
N ARG A 120 18.06 -15.54 -31.92
CA ARG A 120 19.49 -15.33 -32.22
C ARG A 120 19.75 -14.04 -33.02
N ASN A 121 19.11 -12.95 -32.61
CA ASN A 121 19.39 -11.61 -33.12
C ASN A 121 20.21 -10.84 -32.07
N SER A 122 20.12 -9.52 -32.06
CA SER A 122 20.73 -8.67 -31.04
C SER A 122 19.68 -7.71 -30.47
N LEU A 123 18.42 -8.17 -30.38
CA LEU A 123 17.29 -7.34 -29.98
C LEU A 123 17.49 -6.89 -28.54
N ASN A 124 17.59 -5.57 -28.34
CA ASN A 124 17.66 -4.96 -27.01
C ASN A 124 16.56 -3.93 -26.77
N ARG A 125 15.77 -3.60 -27.80
CA ARG A 125 14.68 -2.63 -27.70
C ARG A 125 13.52 -3.01 -28.60
N LEU A 126 12.35 -3.23 -28.00
CA LEU A 126 11.07 -3.34 -28.71
C LEU A 126 10.26 -2.09 -28.39
N MET A 127 9.79 -1.38 -29.41
CA MET A 127 8.91 -0.23 -29.22
C MET A 127 7.48 -0.68 -28.92
N ASP A 128 6.71 0.19 -28.29
CA ASP A 128 5.31 -0.08 -27.99
C ASP A 128 4.51 -0.32 -29.28
N GLY A 129 3.65 -1.34 -29.26
CA GLY A 129 2.86 -1.75 -30.41
C GLY A 129 3.68 -2.25 -31.62
N CYS A 130 4.95 -2.67 -31.43
CA CYS A 130 5.75 -3.22 -32.53
C CYS A 130 5.11 -4.47 -33.17
N PHE A 131 4.33 -5.23 -32.40
CA PHE A 131 3.60 -6.42 -32.84
C PHE A 131 2.13 -6.17 -33.18
N TRP A 132 1.68 -4.92 -33.16
CA TRP A 132 0.29 -4.58 -33.48
C TRP A 132 -0.07 -5.00 -34.91
N GLY A 133 -1.29 -5.51 -35.08
CA GLY A 133 -1.80 -6.04 -36.35
C GLY A 133 -1.48 -7.53 -36.59
N LEU A 134 -0.72 -8.19 -35.71
CA LEU A 134 -0.50 -9.63 -35.76
C LEU A 134 -1.66 -10.39 -35.10
N SER A 135 -2.27 -11.34 -35.81
CA SER A 135 -3.18 -12.35 -35.22
C SER A 135 -2.45 -13.68 -35.01
N ASN A 136 -1.26 -13.58 -34.42
CA ASN A 136 -0.29 -14.66 -34.37
C ASN A 136 -0.44 -15.52 -33.10
N MET A 137 -0.11 -16.81 -33.19
CA MET A 137 -0.17 -17.76 -32.08
C MET A 137 1.20 -18.01 -31.43
N GLU A 138 2.31 -17.73 -32.13
CA GLU A 138 3.66 -18.03 -31.64
C GLU A 138 4.65 -16.92 -31.99
N VAL A 139 5.39 -16.43 -31.00
CA VAL A 139 6.48 -15.46 -31.15
C VAL A 139 7.75 -16.00 -30.50
N GLN A 140 8.82 -16.17 -31.29
CA GLN A 140 10.12 -16.67 -30.83
C GLN A 140 11.16 -15.54 -30.76
N LEU A 141 11.57 -15.16 -29.56
CA LEU A 141 12.53 -14.10 -29.26
C LEU A 141 13.75 -14.60 -28.48
N ASP A 142 14.00 -15.92 -28.48
CA ASP A 142 15.12 -16.52 -27.76
C ASP A 142 16.49 -16.02 -28.24
N TYR A 143 17.51 -16.09 -27.37
CA TYR A 143 18.88 -15.71 -27.71
C TYR A 143 18.96 -14.27 -28.25
N ASN A 144 18.42 -13.32 -27.48
CA ASN A 144 18.50 -11.89 -27.75
C ASN A 144 19.08 -11.17 -26.53
N ASN A 145 18.92 -9.85 -26.41
CA ASN A 145 19.43 -9.04 -25.32
C ASN A 145 18.33 -8.16 -24.71
N LEU A 146 17.12 -8.71 -24.59
CA LEU A 146 15.98 -8.05 -23.96
C LEU A 146 16.19 -8.01 -22.44
N THR A 147 15.92 -6.87 -21.81
CA THR A 147 16.16 -6.65 -20.37
C THR A 147 14.88 -6.64 -19.53
N GLU A 148 13.72 -6.39 -20.15
CA GLU A 148 12.44 -6.33 -19.46
C GLU A 148 11.28 -6.83 -20.32
N VAL A 149 10.23 -7.32 -19.66
CA VAL A 149 8.93 -7.61 -20.28
C VAL A 149 7.94 -6.53 -19.86
N SER A 150 7.25 -5.93 -20.85
CA SER A 150 6.31 -4.85 -20.61
C SER A 150 5.08 -4.94 -21.52
N LYS A 151 3.97 -4.38 -21.02
CA LYS A 151 2.69 -4.30 -21.74
C LYS A 151 2.81 -3.58 -23.08
N GLY A 152 3.69 -2.57 -23.13
CA GLY A 152 3.86 -1.71 -24.29
C GLY A 152 4.19 -2.48 -25.56
N TRP A 153 5.24 -3.30 -25.56
CA TRP A 153 5.61 -4.06 -26.75
C TRP A 153 4.75 -5.32 -26.97
N LEU A 154 4.14 -5.87 -25.91
CA LEU A 154 3.16 -6.97 -26.03
C LEU A 154 1.78 -6.52 -26.56
N TYR A 155 1.54 -5.21 -26.64
CA TYR A 155 0.26 -4.66 -27.06
C TYR A 155 -0.18 -5.16 -28.44
N GLY A 156 -1.42 -5.66 -28.52
CA GLY A 156 -2.04 -6.17 -29.73
C GLY A 156 -1.92 -7.68 -29.96
N LEU A 157 -1.18 -8.41 -29.12
CA LEU A 157 -0.99 -9.87 -29.23
C LEU A 157 -2.12 -10.70 -28.59
N LEU A 158 -3.38 -10.36 -28.88
CA LEU A 158 -4.57 -10.93 -28.22
C LEU A 158 -4.77 -12.44 -28.44
N SER A 159 -4.16 -13.01 -29.50
CA SER A 159 -4.29 -14.43 -29.87
C SER A 159 -3.04 -15.26 -29.55
N LEU A 160 -2.07 -14.68 -28.84
CA LEU A 160 -0.79 -15.32 -28.55
C LEU A 160 -0.99 -16.53 -27.62
N GLN A 161 -0.42 -17.66 -28.03
CA GLN A 161 -0.44 -18.92 -27.27
C GLN A 161 0.95 -19.28 -26.74
N GLN A 162 2.00 -18.95 -27.48
CA GLN A 162 3.39 -19.26 -27.12
C GLN A 162 4.29 -18.06 -27.33
N LEU A 163 5.05 -17.71 -26.28
CA LEU A 163 6.12 -16.74 -26.37
C LEU A 163 7.40 -17.32 -25.75
N HIS A 164 8.46 -17.25 -26.54
CA HIS A 164 9.75 -17.81 -26.17
C HIS A 164 10.74 -16.66 -25.93
N LEU A 165 11.18 -16.51 -24.68
CA LEU A 165 12.05 -15.43 -24.22
C LEU A 165 13.34 -15.97 -23.60
N SER A 166 13.68 -17.24 -23.83
CA SER A 166 14.84 -17.85 -23.18
C SER A 166 16.16 -17.25 -23.68
N HIS A 167 17.21 -17.31 -22.87
CA HIS A 167 18.53 -16.82 -23.24
C HIS A 167 18.53 -15.33 -23.63
N ASN A 168 17.89 -14.50 -22.80
CA ASN A 168 17.94 -13.04 -22.87
C ASN A 168 18.66 -12.50 -21.62
N THR A 169 18.55 -11.20 -21.36
CA THR A 169 19.09 -10.54 -20.15
C THR A 169 17.97 -9.98 -19.29
N ILE A 170 16.79 -10.62 -19.32
CA ILE A 170 15.58 -10.14 -18.65
C ILE A 170 15.77 -10.20 -17.14
N SER A 171 15.68 -9.06 -16.48
CA SER A 171 15.78 -8.95 -15.02
C SER A 171 14.48 -8.49 -14.36
N LYS A 172 13.51 -8.01 -15.14
CA LYS A 172 12.24 -7.47 -14.63
C LYS A 172 11.05 -7.81 -15.52
N ILE A 173 9.93 -8.13 -14.88
CA ILE A 173 8.60 -8.26 -15.49
C ILE A 173 7.73 -7.16 -14.88
N LYS A 174 7.13 -6.28 -15.72
CA LYS A 174 6.22 -5.24 -15.21
C LYS A 174 4.89 -5.87 -14.77
N SER A 175 4.23 -5.27 -13.78
CA SER A 175 3.00 -5.80 -13.15
C SER A 175 1.83 -5.98 -14.10
N ASP A 176 1.77 -5.18 -15.17
CA ASP A 176 0.71 -5.18 -16.18
C ASP A 176 1.15 -5.86 -17.49
N ALA A 177 2.34 -6.47 -17.51
CA ALA A 177 2.97 -6.92 -18.74
C ALA A 177 2.10 -7.90 -19.55
N TRP A 178 1.39 -8.79 -18.86
CA TRP A 178 0.66 -9.89 -19.46
C TRP A 178 -0.81 -9.62 -19.74
N GLU A 179 -1.35 -8.45 -19.36
CA GLU A 179 -2.76 -8.10 -19.63
C GLU A 179 -3.20 -8.34 -21.09
N PRO A 180 -2.36 -8.09 -22.12
CA PRO A 180 -2.76 -8.34 -23.51
C PRO A 180 -2.84 -9.83 -23.89
N CYS A 181 -2.25 -10.75 -23.11
CA CYS A 181 -1.97 -12.14 -23.52
C CYS A 181 -2.43 -13.18 -22.47
N PRO A 182 -3.74 -13.41 -22.27
CA PRO A 182 -4.27 -14.21 -21.15
C PRO A 182 -4.15 -15.75 -21.30
N LYS A 183 -3.80 -16.27 -22.48
CA LYS A 183 -3.78 -17.74 -22.79
C LYS A 183 -2.37 -18.27 -23.07
N LEU A 184 -1.38 -17.61 -22.49
CA LEU A 184 0.00 -17.74 -22.90
C LEU A 184 0.70 -18.92 -22.20
N SER A 185 1.62 -19.60 -22.89
CA SER A 185 2.62 -20.52 -22.33
C SER A 185 4.00 -19.90 -22.47
N GLU A 186 4.75 -19.82 -21.36
CA GLU A 186 5.97 -19.01 -21.28
C GLU A 186 7.24 -19.81 -21.00
N ASN A 187 8.31 -19.47 -21.73
CA ASN A 187 9.67 -19.89 -21.43
C ASN A 187 10.57 -18.67 -21.19
N LEU A 188 10.89 -18.43 -19.91
CA LEU A 188 11.76 -17.38 -19.39
C LEU A 188 13.10 -17.93 -18.88
N SER A 189 13.45 -19.17 -19.24
CA SER A 189 14.69 -19.80 -18.78
C SER A 189 15.95 -19.07 -19.28
N SER A 190 17.07 -19.23 -18.57
CA SER A 190 18.36 -18.63 -18.96
C SER A 190 18.28 -17.10 -19.09
N ASN A 191 17.76 -16.44 -18.06
CA ASN A 191 17.64 -14.97 -17.97
C ASN A 191 18.34 -14.45 -16.70
N HIS A 192 18.01 -13.24 -16.25
CA HIS A 192 18.58 -12.59 -15.06
C HIS A 192 17.52 -12.22 -14.03
N LEU A 193 16.39 -12.95 -14.00
CA LEU A 193 15.34 -12.73 -13.01
C LEU A 193 15.86 -13.07 -11.61
N SER A 194 15.74 -12.12 -10.67
CA SER A 194 16.13 -12.33 -9.26
C SER A 194 14.94 -12.50 -8.32
N ARG A 195 13.75 -12.09 -8.76
CA ARG A 195 12.54 -12.07 -7.94
C ARG A 195 11.29 -12.40 -8.77
N LEU A 196 10.33 -13.07 -8.13
CA LEU A 196 8.99 -13.32 -8.67
C LEU A 196 7.96 -12.68 -7.73
N ASP A 197 7.39 -11.54 -8.13
CA ASP A 197 6.45 -10.75 -7.31
C ASP A 197 4.99 -11.17 -7.53
N GLU A 198 4.08 -10.80 -6.61
CA GLU A 198 2.64 -11.15 -6.64
C GLU A 198 1.96 -10.82 -7.98
N SER A 199 2.24 -9.64 -8.52
CA SER A 199 1.65 -9.18 -9.79
C SER A 199 2.36 -9.72 -11.04
N GLY A 200 3.52 -10.37 -10.89
CA GLY A 200 4.40 -10.70 -12.02
C GLY A 200 3.77 -11.68 -13.02
N PHE A 201 2.84 -12.51 -12.56
CA PHE A 201 2.08 -13.47 -13.39
C PHE A 201 0.56 -13.34 -13.18
N ALA A 202 0.12 -12.18 -12.68
CA ALA A 202 -1.30 -11.90 -12.53
C ALA A 202 -2.01 -12.00 -13.89
N ASN A 203 -3.28 -12.42 -13.88
CA ASN A 203 -4.15 -12.57 -15.06
C ASN A 203 -3.77 -13.71 -16.03
N LEU A 204 -2.76 -14.53 -15.71
CA LEU A 204 -2.39 -15.72 -16.49
C LEU A 204 -3.10 -17.00 -15.99
N GLY A 205 -4.37 -16.92 -15.58
CA GLY A 205 -5.08 -18.04 -14.93
C GLY A 205 -5.21 -19.35 -15.75
N VAL A 206 -4.87 -19.32 -17.04
CA VAL A 206 -4.87 -20.47 -17.96
C VAL A 206 -3.44 -21.00 -18.24
N LEU A 207 -2.42 -20.46 -17.58
CA LEU A 207 -1.03 -20.84 -17.79
C LEU A 207 -0.77 -22.26 -17.28
N ASP A 208 -0.52 -23.18 -18.22
CA ASP A 208 -0.25 -24.58 -17.91
C ASP A 208 1.26 -24.85 -17.71
N ARG A 209 2.14 -24.02 -18.27
CA ARG A 209 3.60 -24.21 -18.18
C ARG A 209 4.36 -22.90 -18.07
N LEU A 210 5.28 -22.85 -17.11
CA LEU A 210 6.22 -21.75 -16.92
C LEU A 210 7.61 -22.29 -16.62
N ASP A 211 8.55 -22.04 -17.53
CA ASP A 211 9.96 -22.35 -17.31
C ASP A 211 10.72 -21.08 -16.90
N VAL A 212 11.19 -21.04 -15.66
CA VAL A 212 12.04 -19.97 -15.10
C VAL A 212 13.37 -20.54 -14.61
N GLY A 213 13.78 -21.71 -15.10
CA GLY A 213 15.05 -22.33 -14.76
C GLY A 213 16.26 -21.53 -15.25
N ASN A 214 17.42 -21.72 -14.64
CA ASN A 214 18.67 -21.04 -15.03
C ASN A 214 18.56 -19.50 -14.94
N ASN A 215 17.99 -19.00 -13.85
CA ASN A 215 17.89 -17.58 -13.54
C ASN A 215 18.70 -17.28 -12.25
N ARG A 216 18.43 -16.15 -11.61
CA ARG A 216 19.03 -15.74 -10.32
C ARG A 216 17.96 -15.62 -9.23
N VAL A 217 16.85 -16.34 -9.37
CA VAL A 217 15.67 -16.16 -8.50
C VAL A 217 16.05 -16.56 -7.09
N SER A 218 16.04 -15.61 -6.17
CA SER A 218 16.24 -15.84 -4.73
C SER A 218 14.99 -15.53 -3.91
N PHE A 219 14.09 -14.70 -4.47
CA PHE A 219 12.85 -14.25 -3.85
C PHE A 219 11.61 -14.69 -4.64
N ILE A 220 10.62 -15.25 -3.95
CA ILE A 220 9.28 -15.49 -4.48
C ILE A 220 8.28 -14.89 -3.47
N ALA A 221 7.45 -13.96 -3.91
CA ALA A 221 6.42 -13.36 -3.07
C ALA A 221 5.38 -14.40 -2.64
N ASP A 222 4.78 -14.18 -1.47
CA ASP A 222 3.55 -14.86 -1.11
C ASP A 222 2.46 -14.51 -2.14
N GLY A 223 1.70 -15.50 -2.59
CA GLY A 223 0.71 -15.31 -3.65
C GLY A 223 1.27 -15.02 -5.06
N ALA A 224 2.59 -15.12 -5.31
CA ALA A 224 3.20 -14.96 -6.65
C ALA A 224 2.54 -15.80 -7.77
N PHE A 225 1.90 -16.90 -7.39
CA PHE A 225 1.23 -17.82 -8.30
C PHE A 225 -0.27 -17.96 -8.03
N ARG A 226 -0.87 -16.98 -7.36
CA ARG A 226 -2.29 -16.99 -7.02
C ARG A 226 -3.14 -17.07 -8.30
N GLY A 227 -4.03 -18.07 -8.35
CA GLY A 227 -4.91 -18.29 -9.51
C GLY A 227 -4.30 -19.14 -10.63
N LEU A 228 -3.07 -19.65 -10.49
CA LEU A 228 -2.38 -20.49 -11.47
C LEU A 228 -2.51 -22.00 -11.13
N SER A 229 -3.72 -22.50 -10.88
CA SER A 229 -3.92 -23.81 -10.25
C SER A 229 -3.43 -25.02 -11.06
N ASN A 230 -3.37 -24.92 -12.40
CA ASN A 230 -2.91 -25.99 -13.30
C ASN A 230 -1.44 -25.87 -13.72
N LEU A 231 -0.71 -24.88 -13.19
CA LEU A 231 0.64 -24.57 -13.63
C LEU A 231 1.61 -25.73 -13.40
N GLN A 232 2.44 -26.04 -14.40
CA GLN A 232 3.67 -26.81 -14.27
C GLN A 232 4.87 -25.86 -14.32
N MET A 233 5.75 -25.93 -13.33
CA MET A 233 6.81 -24.93 -13.16
C MET A 233 8.19 -25.56 -12.99
N ASP A 234 9.17 -25.04 -13.71
CA ASP A 234 10.58 -25.36 -13.53
C ASP A 234 11.33 -24.18 -12.89
N LEU A 235 11.94 -24.42 -11.73
CA LEU A 235 12.71 -23.45 -10.93
C LEU A 235 14.16 -23.91 -10.74
N GLN A 236 14.64 -24.86 -11.54
CA GLN A 236 15.98 -25.41 -11.39
C GLN A 236 17.07 -24.37 -11.64
N ASN A 237 18.25 -24.57 -11.04
CA ASN A 237 19.42 -23.72 -11.27
C ASN A 237 19.11 -22.23 -11.02
N ASN A 238 18.67 -21.93 -9.80
CA ASN A 238 18.37 -20.58 -9.32
C ASN A 238 19.07 -20.34 -7.97
N GLU A 239 18.75 -19.26 -7.28
CA GLU A 239 19.35 -18.85 -6.00
C GLU A 239 18.35 -18.99 -4.84
N ILE A 240 17.38 -19.90 -4.96
CA ILE A 240 16.30 -20.06 -3.97
C ILE A 240 16.87 -20.68 -2.69
N SER A 241 16.68 -20.01 -1.56
CA SER A 241 17.03 -20.51 -0.23
C SER A 241 15.90 -20.17 0.75
N TRP A 242 15.96 -18.98 1.34
CA TRP A 242 15.10 -18.54 2.43
C TRP A 242 13.59 -18.58 2.14
N THR A 243 13.17 -18.42 0.88
CA THR A 243 11.75 -18.53 0.49
C THR A 243 11.19 -19.89 0.91
N ILE A 244 11.99 -20.95 0.84
CA ILE A 244 11.61 -22.30 1.28
C ILE A 244 11.82 -22.48 2.78
N GLU A 245 12.79 -21.78 3.38
CA GLU A 245 13.20 -21.96 4.78
C GLU A 245 12.32 -21.18 5.78
N ASP A 246 11.64 -20.11 5.37
CA ASP A 246 10.85 -19.22 6.24
C ASP A 246 9.39 -19.04 5.78
N MET A 247 9.12 -18.97 4.48
CA MET A 247 7.74 -18.74 4.01
C MET A 247 6.93 -20.03 4.09
N ASN A 248 5.83 -19.98 4.84
CA ASN A 248 4.85 -21.06 4.94
C ASN A 248 4.04 -21.20 3.64
N GLY A 249 4.60 -21.88 2.66
CA GLY A 249 3.89 -22.30 1.45
C GLY A 249 3.85 -21.24 0.35
N PRO A 250 5.00 -20.81 -0.21
CA PRO A 250 5.06 -19.97 -1.42
C PRO A 250 4.35 -20.61 -2.63
N PHE A 251 4.02 -21.90 -2.52
CA PHE A 251 3.42 -22.72 -3.55
C PHE A 251 2.02 -23.22 -3.19
N SER A 252 1.47 -22.77 -2.05
CA SER A 252 0.18 -23.22 -1.52
C SER A 252 -1.00 -22.94 -2.45
N ALA A 253 -0.87 -21.99 -3.38
CA ALA A 253 -1.88 -21.64 -4.37
C ALA A 253 -1.89 -22.54 -5.62
N LEU A 254 -1.06 -23.59 -5.65
CA LEU A 254 -0.88 -24.48 -6.81
C LEU A 254 -1.47 -25.86 -6.48
N ASP A 255 -2.35 -26.38 -7.34
CA ASP A 255 -3.17 -27.57 -7.04
C ASP A 255 -2.72 -28.86 -7.77
N LYS A 256 -1.87 -28.76 -8.81
CA LYS A 256 -1.49 -29.91 -9.70
C LYS A 256 -0.02 -29.92 -10.13
N LEU A 257 0.89 -29.58 -9.23
CA LEU A 257 2.19 -29.12 -9.63
C LEU A 257 3.28 -30.20 -9.60
N LYS A 258 3.98 -30.34 -10.73
CA LYS A 258 5.30 -30.98 -10.81
C LYS A 258 6.38 -29.91 -10.81
N LYS A 259 7.32 -29.98 -9.85
CA LYS A 259 8.38 -28.99 -9.66
C LYS A 259 9.77 -29.58 -9.65
N PHE A 260 10.70 -28.80 -10.17
CA PHE A 260 12.11 -29.11 -10.27
C PHE A 260 12.88 -28.00 -9.54
N LEU A 261 13.27 -28.23 -8.28
CA LEU A 261 14.00 -27.29 -7.41
C LEU A 261 15.49 -27.66 -7.29
N GLN A 262 15.99 -28.54 -8.16
CA GLN A 262 17.39 -28.96 -8.15
C GLN A 262 18.34 -27.80 -8.44
N ARG A 263 19.55 -27.90 -7.90
CA ARG A 263 20.60 -26.87 -8.06
C ARG A 263 20.15 -25.49 -7.59
N ASN A 264 19.55 -25.41 -6.42
CA ASN A 264 19.25 -24.16 -5.72
C ASN A 264 20.15 -24.03 -4.48
N GLN A 265 19.84 -23.08 -3.59
CA GLN A 265 20.60 -22.80 -2.37
C GLN A 265 19.85 -23.19 -1.09
N ILE A 266 18.90 -24.13 -1.18
CA ILE A 266 18.05 -24.53 -0.06
C ILE A 266 18.89 -25.27 1.00
N ARG A 267 18.95 -24.74 2.23
CA ARG A 267 19.64 -25.39 3.36
C ARG A 267 18.70 -26.01 4.38
N SER A 268 17.44 -25.55 4.44
CA SER A 268 16.46 -26.05 5.39
C SER A 268 15.09 -26.25 4.73
N VAL A 269 14.38 -27.29 5.14
CA VAL A 269 13.02 -27.57 4.67
C VAL A 269 12.05 -27.52 5.84
N THR A 270 11.00 -26.70 5.73
CA THR A 270 9.96 -26.57 6.77
C THR A 270 8.73 -27.43 6.49
N LYS A 271 7.89 -27.64 7.50
CA LYS A 271 6.70 -28.51 7.44
C LYS A 271 5.72 -28.17 6.30
N LYS A 272 5.64 -26.91 5.86
CA LYS A 272 4.65 -26.42 4.88
C LYS A 272 5.25 -25.91 3.57
N SER A 273 6.58 -25.92 3.43
CA SER A 273 7.27 -25.33 2.28
C SER A 273 6.79 -25.88 0.94
N PHE A 274 6.34 -27.13 0.92
CA PHE A 274 5.93 -27.87 -0.29
C PHE A 274 4.44 -28.22 -0.32
N SER A 275 3.62 -27.52 0.46
CA SER A 275 2.16 -27.65 0.33
C SER A 275 1.71 -27.27 -1.09
N GLY A 276 0.88 -28.11 -1.70
CA GLY A 276 0.42 -27.97 -3.10
C GLY A 276 1.28 -28.67 -4.16
N LEU A 277 2.33 -29.40 -3.77
CA LEU A 277 3.21 -30.11 -4.72
C LEU A 277 2.87 -31.61 -4.85
N ASP A 278 2.86 -32.11 -6.09
CA ASP A 278 2.69 -33.53 -6.43
C ASP A 278 4.01 -34.23 -6.76
N ALA A 279 5.02 -33.48 -7.19
CA ALA A 279 6.39 -33.97 -7.41
C ALA A 279 7.42 -32.85 -7.20
N LEU A 280 8.59 -33.21 -6.66
CA LEU A 280 9.66 -32.30 -6.24
C LEU A 280 11.06 -32.94 -6.41
N ASP A 281 11.94 -32.33 -7.18
CA ASP A 281 13.37 -32.69 -7.19
C ASP A 281 14.17 -31.69 -6.33
N LEU A 282 14.80 -32.18 -5.25
CA LEU A 282 15.65 -31.38 -4.35
C LEU A 282 17.15 -31.66 -4.54
N SER A 283 17.52 -32.47 -5.52
CA SER A 283 18.91 -32.86 -5.72
C SER A 283 19.84 -31.66 -5.95
N ASN A 284 21.10 -31.79 -5.54
CA ASN A 284 22.09 -30.73 -5.67
C ASN A 284 21.72 -29.43 -4.93
N ASN A 285 20.98 -29.54 -3.83
CA ASN A 285 20.88 -28.51 -2.80
C ASN A 285 21.75 -28.95 -1.61
N ALA A 286 22.30 -27.99 -0.86
CA ALA A 286 23.06 -28.25 0.36
C ALA A 286 22.11 -28.38 1.57
N ILE A 287 21.14 -29.30 1.51
CA ILE A 287 20.11 -29.44 2.55
C ILE A 287 20.75 -30.01 3.80
N MET A 288 20.64 -29.25 4.90
CA MET A 288 21.22 -29.57 6.20
C MET A 288 20.16 -29.99 7.21
N SER A 289 18.94 -29.44 7.15
CA SER A 289 17.87 -29.78 8.09
C SER A 289 16.52 -29.93 7.40
N ILE A 290 15.75 -30.92 7.84
CA ILE A 290 14.40 -31.20 7.33
C ILE A 290 13.48 -31.39 8.53
N GLN A 291 12.49 -30.51 8.67
CA GLN A 291 11.51 -30.62 9.77
C GLN A 291 10.64 -31.86 9.65
N ALA A 292 10.25 -32.43 10.78
CA ALA A 292 9.30 -33.54 10.84
C ALA A 292 8.01 -33.20 10.09
N ASN A 293 7.54 -34.15 9.28
CA ASN A 293 6.34 -34.03 8.43
C ASN A 293 6.46 -33.04 7.26
N ALA A 294 7.64 -32.51 6.93
CA ALA A 294 7.85 -31.68 5.73
C ALA A 294 7.36 -32.32 4.43
N PHE A 295 7.36 -33.64 4.37
CA PHE A 295 6.96 -34.42 3.20
C PHE A 295 5.58 -35.10 3.36
N SER A 296 4.86 -34.81 4.46
CA SER A 296 3.61 -35.51 4.82
C SER A 296 2.46 -35.35 3.80
N GLN A 297 2.49 -34.29 2.99
CA GLN A 297 1.48 -34.05 1.96
C GLN A 297 1.82 -34.68 0.60
N MET A 298 3.05 -35.16 0.41
CA MET A 298 3.49 -35.69 -0.87
C MET A 298 3.09 -37.17 -1.01
N LYS A 299 2.07 -37.42 -1.83
CA LYS A 299 1.46 -38.74 -2.01
C LYS A 299 2.09 -39.58 -3.14
N ASN A 300 2.82 -38.95 -4.06
CA ASN A 300 3.40 -39.56 -5.26
C ASN A 300 4.86 -39.12 -5.45
N LEU A 301 5.68 -39.38 -4.44
CA LEU A 301 7.08 -38.96 -4.41
C LEU A 301 7.88 -39.64 -5.56
N GLN A 302 7.94 -39.05 -6.74
CA GLN A 302 8.87 -39.43 -7.82
C GLN A 302 10.29 -38.85 -7.59
N GLU A 303 10.66 -38.58 -6.34
CA GLU A 303 11.52 -37.44 -5.98
C GLU A 303 12.91 -37.82 -5.50
N ARG A 304 13.92 -37.22 -6.13
CA ARG A 304 15.31 -37.44 -5.77
C ARG A 304 15.75 -36.49 -4.66
N LEU A 305 15.77 -36.97 -3.41
CA LEU A 305 16.54 -36.31 -2.35
C LEU A 305 17.96 -36.83 -2.42
N ASN A 306 18.88 -36.03 -2.97
CA ASN A 306 20.30 -36.34 -2.97
C ASN A 306 21.08 -35.23 -2.27
N THR A 307 21.53 -35.50 -1.04
CA THR A 307 22.28 -34.56 -0.20
C THR A 307 23.28 -35.31 0.68
N SER A 308 24.45 -34.71 0.89
CA SER A 308 25.47 -35.18 1.81
C SER A 308 25.78 -34.17 2.92
N SER A 309 24.86 -33.22 3.14
CA SER A 309 25.05 -32.06 4.02
C SER A 309 24.21 -32.12 5.30
N LEU A 310 23.54 -33.25 5.58
CA LEU A 310 22.53 -33.33 6.64
C LEU A 310 23.14 -33.27 8.04
N LEU A 311 22.46 -32.52 8.91
CA LEU A 311 22.59 -32.57 10.36
C LEU A 311 21.81 -33.79 10.86
N CYS A 312 22.53 -34.86 11.19
CA CYS A 312 21.95 -36.09 11.72
C CYS A 312 21.75 -36.00 13.23
N ASP A 313 20.98 -35.00 13.64
CA ASP A 313 20.58 -34.78 15.02
C ASP A 313 19.24 -35.46 15.34
N CYS A 314 18.77 -35.29 16.57
CA CYS A 314 17.49 -35.81 17.02
C CYS A 314 16.28 -35.35 16.18
N GLN A 315 16.36 -34.22 15.46
CA GLN A 315 15.27 -33.69 14.63
C GLN A 315 15.15 -34.44 13.29
N LEU A 316 16.22 -35.09 12.83
CA LEU A 316 16.23 -35.88 11.58
C LEU A 316 15.82 -37.34 11.79
N LYS A 317 15.70 -37.79 13.04
CA LYS A 317 15.44 -39.19 13.43
C LYS A 317 14.27 -39.87 12.70
N TRP A 318 13.24 -39.10 12.33
CA TRP A 318 12.05 -39.58 11.62
C TRP A 318 12.30 -39.93 10.15
N LEU A 319 13.30 -39.31 9.49
CA LEU A 319 13.47 -39.40 8.04
C LEU A 319 13.75 -40.83 7.56
N PRO A 320 14.71 -41.59 8.16
CA PRO A 320 14.95 -42.97 7.74
C PRO A 320 13.73 -43.88 7.90
N ILE A 321 12.93 -43.68 8.96
CA ILE A 321 11.71 -44.45 9.24
C ILE A 321 10.67 -44.16 8.17
N TRP A 322 10.39 -42.89 7.92
CA TRP A 322 9.40 -42.45 6.94
C TRP A 322 9.74 -42.92 5.52
N VAL A 323 11.00 -42.83 5.09
CA VAL A 323 11.42 -43.31 3.76
C VAL A 323 11.22 -44.82 3.61
N ALA A 324 11.49 -45.60 4.66
CA ALA A 324 11.31 -47.04 4.66
C ALA A 324 9.82 -47.42 4.56
N GLU A 325 8.95 -46.76 5.31
CA GLU A 325 7.49 -46.99 5.29
C GLU A 325 6.86 -46.69 3.92
N GLN A 326 7.36 -45.66 3.22
CA GLN A 326 6.83 -45.24 1.93
C GLN A 326 7.49 -45.92 0.73
N THR A 327 8.43 -46.85 0.93
CA THR A 327 9.17 -47.57 -0.13
C THR A 327 9.99 -46.68 -1.08
N PHE A 328 10.40 -45.49 -0.66
CA PHE A 328 11.15 -44.52 -1.47
C PHE A 328 12.68 -44.68 -1.43
N LEU A 329 13.18 -45.84 -1.00
CA LEU A 329 14.62 -46.12 -0.81
C LEU A 329 15.47 -45.83 -2.06
N TYR A 330 14.95 -46.08 -3.27
CA TYR A 330 15.67 -45.82 -4.52
C TYR A 330 15.74 -44.33 -4.91
N CYS A 331 14.96 -43.50 -4.25
CA CYS A 331 14.79 -42.08 -4.56
C CYS A 331 15.59 -41.19 -3.59
N VAL A 332 16.06 -41.73 -2.47
CA VAL A 332 16.78 -40.97 -1.44
C VAL A 332 18.23 -41.44 -1.31
N ASN A 333 19.17 -40.56 -1.64
CA ASN A 333 20.58 -40.73 -1.32
C ASN A 333 21.00 -39.64 -0.32
N ALA A 334 20.99 -39.99 0.96
CA ALA A 334 21.20 -39.04 2.05
C ALA A 334 22.31 -39.53 2.98
N SER A 335 23.28 -38.65 3.26
CA SER A 335 24.35 -38.91 4.23
C SER A 335 24.56 -37.73 5.18
N CYS A 336 25.06 -38.06 6.37
CA CYS A 336 25.32 -37.11 7.43
C CYS A 336 26.59 -36.29 7.13
N ALA A 337 26.54 -34.98 7.37
CA ALA A 337 27.72 -34.12 7.47
C ALA A 337 28.10 -33.82 8.92
N HIS A 338 27.11 -33.83 9.82
CA HIS A 338 27.27 -33.60 11.26
C HIS A 338 26.37 -34.56 12.04
N PRO A 339 26.73 -34.97 13.27
CA PRO A 339 28.00 -34.75 13.96
C PRO A 339 29.19 -35.42 13.26
N GLN A 340 30.41 -35.00 13.59
CA GLN A 340 31.64 -35.48 12.95
C GLN A 340 31.76 -37.02 12.99
N MET A 341 31.28 -37.66 14.05
CA MET A 341 31.28 -39.12 14.22
C MET A 341 30.39 -39.87 13.21
N LEU A 342 29.40 -39.19 12.63
CA LEU A 342 28.49 -39.75 11.63
C LEU A 342 28.83 -39.29 10.20
N GLN A 343 29.84 -38.43 10.03
CA GLN A 343 30.17 -37.82 8.74
C GLN A 343 30.37 -38.87 7.63
N GLY A 344 29.67 -38.69 6.51
CA GLY A 344 29.68 -39.57 5.36
C GLY A 344 28.82 -40.85 5.50
N ARG A 345 28.32 -41.18 6.70
CA ARG A 345 27.43 -42.34 6.88
C ARG A 345 26.06 -42.05 6.28
N SER A 346 25.49 -43.05 5.61
CA SER A 346 24.12 -42.95 5.12
C SER A 346 23.14 -42.87 6.29
N VAL A 347 22.14 -42.00 6.18
CA VAL A 347 21.10 -41.83 7.22
C VAL A 347 20.34 -43.13 7.52
N PHE A 348 20.29 -44.07 6.57
CA PHE A 348 19.65 -45.38 6.74
C PHE A 348 20.51 -46.39 7.51
N ALA A 349 21.81 -46.11 7.66
CA ALA A 349 22.77 -46.94 8.39
C ALA A 349 23.05 -46.42 9.82
N VAL A 350 22.46 -45.29 10.20
CA VAL A 350 22.59 -44.69 11.54
C VAL A 350 21.52 -45.28 12.45
N ARG A 351 21.91 -45.73 13.66
CA ARG A 351 20.95 -46.27 14.63
C ARG A 351 20.14 -45.14 15.27
N GLN A 352 18.93 -45.47 15.71
CA GLN A 352 17.94 -44.50 16.22
C GLN A 352 18.41 -43.74 17.47
N GLU A 353 19.29 -44.35 18.26
CA GLU A 353 19.93 -43.79 19.45
C GLU A 353 21.13 -42.89 19.15
N GLU A 354 21.71 -42.96 17.94
CA GLU A 354 22.85 -42.12 17.52
C GLU A 354 22.41 -40.71 17.07
N PHE A 355 21.10 -40.50 16.83
CA PHE A 355 20.52 -39.18 16.55
C PHE A 355 20.32 -38.38 17.84
N VAL A 356 21.38 -37.69 18.29
CA VAL A 356 21.40 -36.88 19.52
C VAL A 356 21.24 -35.39 19.18
N CYS A 357 20.59 -34.61 20.04
CA CYS A 357 20.48 -33.16 19.82
C CYS A 357 21.79 -32.46 20.22
N ASP A 358 22.41 -31.74 19.29
CA ASP A 358 23.60 -30.92 19.52
C ASP A 358 23.39 -29.43 19.16
N PHE A 359 22.35 -29.07 18.41
CA PHE A 359 21.93 -27.69 18.06
C PHE A 359 23.03 -26.76 17.48
N PRO A 360 23.83 -27.19 16.49
CA PRO A 360 24.88 -26.37 15.87
C PRO A 360 24.32 -25.29 14.94
N LYS A 361 23.06 -25.43 14.51
CA LYS A 361 22.30 -24.39 13.79
C LYS A 361 21.81 -23.34 14.80
N PRO A 362 21.89 -22.03 14.52
CA PRO A 362 21.45 -21.01 15.46
C PRO A 362 19.98 -21.20 15.82
N GLN A 363 19.60 -21.04 17.08
CA GLN A 363 18.21 -21.08 17.53
C GLN A 363 17.80 -19.74 18.10
N ILE A 364 16.76 -19.12 17.56
CA ILE A 364 16.27 -17.82 18.08
C ILE A 364 15.76 -18.01 19.51
N THR A 365 16.38 -17.32 20.46
CA THR A 365 16.01 -17.31 21.88
C THR A 365 15.20 -16.08 22.26
N VAL A 366 15.44 -14.95 21.61
CA VAL A 366 14.71 -13.69 21.82
C VAL A 366 14.13 -13.21 20.50
N GLN A 367 12.81 -13.02 20.48
CA GLN A 367 12.06 -12.55 19.32
C GLN A 367 12.00 -11.01 19.30
N PRO A 368 12.01 -10.36 18.12
CA PRO A 368 11.75 -8.93 18.04
C PRO A 368 10.29 -8.61 18.37
N GLU A 369 10.09 -7.51 19.09
CA GLU A 369 8.75 -7.07 19.50
C GLU A 369 8.12 -6.13 18.47
N THR A 370 6.81 -6.27 18.26
CA THR A 370 6.01 -5.34 17.45
C THR A 370 5.94 -3.98 18.15
N GLN A 371 6.17 -2.90 17.40
CA GLN A 371 6.30 -1.55 17.94
C GLN A 371 5.42 -0.56 17.17
N SER A 372 5.04 0.50 17.87
CA SER A 372 4.44 1.69 17.26
C SER A 372 5.33 2.88 17.58
N ALA A 373 5.60 3.71 16.58
CA ALA A 373 6.48 4.84 16.70
C ALA A 373 5.83 6.07 16.09
N LEU A 374 6.27 7.24 16.53
CA LEU A 374 5.90 8.47 15.86
C LEU A 374 6.86 8.70 14.69
N LYS A 375 6.39 9.40 13.66
CA LYS A 375 7.25 9.86 12.57
C LYS A 375 8.44 10.64 13.15
N GLY A 376 9.64 10.47 12.64
CA GLY A 376 10.87 11.07 13.15
C GLY A 376 11.44 10.47 14.45
N ALA A 377 10.77 9.49 15.10
CA ALA A 377 11.31 8.81 16.27
C ALA A 377 12.45 7.83 15.89
N ASN A 378 13.25 7.42 16.89
CA ASN A 378 14.21 6.33 16.73
C ASN A 378 13.62 5.04 17.30
N VAL A 379 13.72 3.94 16.56
CA VAL A 379 13.17 2.63 16.90
C VAL A 379 14.29 1.59 16.89
N THR A 380 14.25 0.67 17.84
CA THR A 380 15.24 -0.39 17.96
C THR A 380 14.54 -1.75 17.99
N PHE A 381 14.93 -2.65 17.09
CA PHE A 381 14.53 -4.06 17.16
C PHE A 381 15.69 -4.90 17.68
N VAL A 382 15.40 -5.84 18.58
CA VAL A 382 16.39 -6.74 19.18
C VAL A 382 16.01 -8.18 18.86
N CYS A 383 16.99 -9.00 18.52
CA CYS A 383 16.82 -10.44 18.34
C CYS A 383 18.05 -11.15 18.89
N SER A 384 17.86 -12.28 19.56
CA SER A 384 18.96 -13.10 20.07
C SER A 384 18.82 -14.56 19.64
N ALA A 385 19.95 -15.24 19.48
CA ALA A 385 20.02 -16.65 19.17
C ALA A 385 21.15 -17.35 19.93
N ALA A 386 21.01 -18.65 20.15
CA ALA A 386 22.02 -19.51 20.75
C ALA A 386 22.50 -20.56 19.74
N SER A 387 23.77 -20.97 19.84
CA SER A 387 24.38 -22.03 19.03
C SER A 387 25.46 -22.74 19.83
N SER A 388 25.53 -24.07 19.70
CA SER A 388 26.64 -24.87 20.23
C SER A 388 27.87 -24.87 19.33
N SER A 389 27.73 -24.41 18.08
CA SER A 389 28.86 -24.29 17.15
C SER A 389 29.58 -22.95 17.32
N ASP A 390 30.90 -23.03 17.20
CA ASP A 390 31.87 -21.93 17.07
C ASP A 390 31.95 -21.33 15.64
N SER A 391 31.14 -21.81 14.69
CA SER A 391 31.14 -21.35 13.31
C SER A 391 30.83 -19.84 13.22
N PRO A 392 31.47 -19.10 12.29
CA PRO A 392 31.17 -17.69 12.08
C PRO A 392 29.68 -17.44 11.81
N MET A 393 29.13 -16.49 12.56
CA MET A 393 27.75 -16.03 12.41
C MET A 393 27.64 -14.89 11.40
N THR A 394 26.52 -14.88 10.69
CA THR A 394 26.09 -13.82 9.79
C THR A 394 24.73 -13.33 10.26
N PHE A 395 24.54 -12.01 10.24
CA PHE A 395 23.35 -11.35 10.74
C PHE A 395 22.75 -10.50 9.63
N ALA A 396 21.45 -10.64 9.42
CA ALA A 396 20.70 -9.80 8.49
C ALA A 396 19.34 -9.45 9.09
N TRP A 397 18.82 -8.28 8.70
CA TRP A 397 17.45 -7.89 8.99
C TRP A 397 16.68 -7.73 7.69
N LYS A 398 15.42 -8.12 7.72
CA LYS A 398 14.49 -7.98 6.60
C LYS A 398 13.38 -7.01 6.94
N LYS A 399 12.92 -6.26 5.94
CA LYS A 399 11.67 -5.50 5.97
C LYS A 399 10.78 -6.02 4.85
N ASP A 400 9.57 -6.46 5.19
CA ASP A 400 8.58 -6.99 4.24
C ASP A 400 9.15 -8.09 3.32
N ASN A 401 9.97 -8.97 3.91
CA ASN A 401 10.69 -10.08 3.27
C ASN A 401 11.92 -9.70 2.43
N GLU A 402 12.24 -8.41 2.30
CA GLU A 402 13.46 -7.94 1.62
C GLU A 402 14.59 -7.69 2.61
N VAL A 403 15.82 -8.11 2.27
CA VAL A 403 17.00 -7.90 3.11
C VAL A 403 17.39 -6.41 3.08
N LEU A 404 17.65 -5.85 4.26
CA LEU A 404 18.16 -4.49 4.42
C LEU A 404 19.69 -4.52 4.27
N ASN A 405 20.21 -3.98 3.16
CA ASN A 405 21.65 -4.01 2.88
C ASN A 405 22.45 -2.90 3.60
N ASP A 406 21.81 -1.76 3.88
CA ASP A 406 22.47 -0.57 4.45
C ASP A 406 21.87 -0.15 5.81
N ALA A 407 21.41 -1.13 6.59
CA ALA A 407 20.82 -0.88 7.91
C ALA A 407 21.87 -0.75 9.01
N GLU A 408 21.60 0.10 9.99
CA GLU A 408 22.44 0.23 11.19
C GLU A 408 22.20 -0.96 12.13
N ILE A 409 23.04 -1.99 11.99
CA ILE A 409 22.96 -3.25 12.73
C ILE A 409 24.14 -3.37 13.69
N HIS A 410 23.86 -3.64 14.96
CA HIS A 410 24.86 -3.89 16.00
C HIS A 410 24.76 -5.33 16.46
N ASN A 411 25.88 -6.06 16.45
CA ASN A 411 25.93 -7.48 16.82
C ASN A 411 26.86 -7.70 18.01
N GLN A 412 26.46 -8.54 18.96
CA GLN A 412 27.22 -8.90 20.15
C GLN A 412 27.16 -10.40 20.37
N ALA A 413 28.21 -10.98 20.97
CA ALA A 413 28.29 -12.40 21.29
C ALA A 413 28.74 -12.58 22.75
N HIS A 414 28.09 -13.50 23.46
CA HIS A 414 28.37 -13.84 24.85
C HIS A 414 28.42 -15.35 25.01
N LEU A 415 29.56 -15.87 25.45
CA LEU A 415 29.72 -17.28 25.81
C LEU A 415 28.94 -17.57 27.10
N ARG A 416 28.09 -18.59 27.07
CA ARG A 416 27.42 -19.14 28.24
C ARG A 416 27.80 -20.61 28.38
N VAL A 417 28.39 -20.94 29.53
CA VAL A 417 28.63 -22.34 29.90
C VAL A 417 27.36 -22.85 30.56
N GLN A 418 26.66 -23.78 29.92
CA GLN A 418 25.50 -24.42 30.52
C GLN A 418 25.97 -25.68 31.26
N GLY A 419 25.96 -25.63 32.59
CA GLY A 419 26.27 -26.78 33.45
C GLY A 419 25.05 -27.68 33.63
N GLY A 420 25.12 -28.91 33.13
CA GLY A 420 24.08 -29.93 33.29
C GLY A 420 24.66 -31.33 33.55
N ALA A 421 23.82 -32.25 34.01
CA ALA A 421 24.19 -33.61 34.46
C ALA A 421 24.83 -34.54 33.38
N GLY A 422 25.14 -34.02 32.19
CA GLY A 422 25.77 -34.73 31.07
C GLY A 422 27.07 -34.10 30.54
N GLY A 423 27.62 -33.08 31.22
CA GLY A 423 28.84 -32.36 30.82
C GLY A 423 28.61 -30.87 30.59
N GLU A 424 29.69 -30.09 30.57
CA GLU A 424 29.68 -28.67 30.21
C GLU A 424 29.47 -28.55 28.70
N THR A 425 28.36 -27.92 28.28
CA THR A 425 28.15 -27.56 26.87
C THR A 425 28.35 -26.07 26.72
N GLU A 426 29.37 -25.67 25.97
CA GLU A 426 29.60 -24.27 25.64
C GLU A 426 28.57 -23.85 24.59
N VAL A 427 27.71 -22.91 24.96
CA VAL A 427 26.71 -22.33 24.07
C VAL A 427 27.03 -20.86 23.93
N THR A 428 27.19 -20.39 22.69
CA THR A 428 27.38 -18.95 22.44
C THR A 428 26.02 -18.33 22.15
N GLU A 429 25.68 -17.28 22.89
CA GLU A 429 24.53 -16.43 22.60
C GLU A 429 24.96 -15.24 21.77
N TYR A 430 24.18 -14.93 20.76
CA TYR A 430 24.38 -13.82 19.85
C TYR A 430 23.17 -12.91 19.91
N THR A 431 23.39 -11.61 20.01
CA THR A 431 22.35 -10.58 19.98
C THR A 431 22.61 -9.66 18.81
N THR A 432 21.59 -9.39 18.01
CA THR A 432 21.62 -8.43 16.92
C THR A 432 20.54 -7.39 17.11
N THR A 433 20.90 -6.14 16.88
CA THR A 433 20.08 -4.97 17.15
C THR A 433 20.00 -4.11 15.90
N LEU A 434 18.81 -3.95 15.33
CA LEU A 434 18.52 -3.04 14.22
C LEU A 434 18.09 -1.68 14.77
N GLN A 435 18.82 -0.62 14.43
CA GLN A 435 18.46 0.75 14.76
C GLN A 435 17.87 1.45 13.53
N LEU A 436 16.66 1.98 13.68
CA LEU A 436 16.00 2.85 12.72
C LEU A 436 15.99 4.27 13.30
N ARG A 437 16.63 5.22 12.61
CA ARG A 437 16.64 6.63 13.03
C ARG A 437 15.67 7.43 12.18
N ASN A 438 15.02 8.42 12.80
CA ASN A 438 14.10 9.32 12.11
C ASN A 438 13.08 8.56 11.22
N VAL A 439 12.30 7.70 11.86
CA VAL A 439 11.36 6.77 11.20
C VAL A 439 10.32 7.52 10.36
N GLU A 440 10.10 7.11 9.12
CA GLU A 440 9.12 7.72 8.19
C GLU A 440 7.93 6.77 7.96
N PHE A 441 6.85 7.21 7.32
CA PHE A 441 5.77 6.28 6.93
C PHE A 441 6.28 5.15 6.03
N SER A 442 7.28 5.42 5.20
CA SER A 442 7.97 4.41 4.40
C SER A 442 8.75 3.38 5.23
N SER A 443 8.98 3.64 6.52
CA SER A 443 9.58 2.69 7.46
C SER A 443 8.54 1.71 8.03
N GLU A 444 7.23 1.95 7.87
CA GLU A 444 6.22 0.96 8.24
C GLU A 444 6.43 -0.36 7.50
N GLY A 445 6.23 -1.47 8.20
CA GLY A 445 6.40 -2.80 7.62
C GLY A 445 6.63 -3.87 8.65
N ARG A 446 6.91 -5.09 8.17
CA ARG A 446 7.20 -6.26 9.00
C ARG A 446 8.70 -6.54 9.00
N TYR A 447 9.32 -6.37 10.16
CA TYR A 447 10.73 -6.58 10.39
C TYR A 447 11.01 -8.00 10.89
N GLN A 448 12.07 -8.63 10.37
CA GLN A 448 12.45 -10.00 10.72
C GLN A 448 13.97 -10.09 10.81
N CYS A 449 14.47 -10.72 11.86
CA CYS A 449 15.87 -11.03 12.01
C CYS A 449 16.20 -12.40 11.38
N VAL A 450 17.36 -12.47 10.73
CA VAL A 450 17.94 -13.69 10.17
C VAL A 450 19.35 -13.86 10.71
N ILE A 451 19.58 -14.96 11.42
CA ILE A 451 20.87 -15.32 11.98
C ILE A 451 21.30 -16.65 11.37
N SER A 452 22.49 -16.69 10.80
CA SER A 452 22.95 -17.81 9.99
C SER A 452 24.41 -18.17 10.22
N ASN A 453 24.72 -19.47 10.21
CA ASN A 453 26.08 -19.98 10.19
C ASN A 453 26.24 -21.05 9.08
N HIS A 454 27.35 -21.78 9.10
CA HIS A 454 27.57 -22.85 8.12
C HIS A 454 26.49 -23.95 8.18
N PHE A 455 25.88 -24.20 9.35
CA PHE A 455 24.84 -25.22 9.58
C PHE A 455 23.41 -24.80 9.20
N GLY A 456 23.21 -23.52 8.90
CA GLY A 456 21.96 -23.01 8.32
C GLY A 456 21.52 -21.68 8.92
N SER A 457 20.33 -21.27 8.51
CA SER A 457 19.72 -19.99 8.87
C SER A 457 18.50 -20.19 9.76
N SER A 458 18.35 -19.30 10.74
CA SER A 458 17.17 -19.20 11.58
C SER A 458 16.54 -17.82 11.46
N TYR A 459 15.21 -17.84 11.47
CA TYR A 459 14.37 -16.69 11.18
C TYR A 459 13.53 -16.39 12.41
N SER A 460 13.51 -15.13 12.84
CA SER A 460 12.63 -14.71 13.91
C SER A 460 11.18 -14.64 13.43
N THR A 461 10.25 -14.49 14.37
CA THR A 461 8.92 -13.96 14.09
C THR A 461 9.00 -12.56 13.49
N LYS A 462 7.95 -12.16 12.77
CA LYS A 462 7.88 -10.85 12.11
C LYS A 462 7.27 -9.83 13.07
N ALA A 463 8.06 -8.83 13.45
CA ALA A 463 7.63 -7.70 14.25
C ALA A 463 7.10 -6.58 13.36
N ARG A 464 5.90 -6.06 13.62
CA ARG A 464 5.33 -4.96 12.83
C ARG A 464 5.78 -3.61 13.39
N LEU A 465 6.15 -2.67 12.52
CA LEU A 465 6.30 -1.25 12.85
C LEU A 465 5.09 -0.49 12.31
N THR A 466 4.43 0.27 13.17
CA THR A 466 3.38 1.24 12.79
C THR A 466 3.88 2.65 13.07
N VAL A 467 3.65 3.60 12.16
CA VAL A 467 4.14 4.97 12.27
C VAL A 467 2.96 5.93 12.34
N HIS A 468 2.93 6.75 13.38
CA HIS A 468 1.84 7.70 13.64
C HIS A 468 2.34 9.15 13.65
N LEU A 469 1.43 10.09 13.42
CA LEU A 469 1.65 11.52 13.67
C LEU A 469 1.44 11.84 15.15
N PRO A 470 1.84 13.04 15.63
CA PRO A 470 1.37 13.57 16.90
C PRO A 470 -0.15 13.49 16.98
N SER A 471 -0.70 13.40 18.20
CA SER A 471 -2.14 13.36 18.44
C SER A 471 -2.56 14.42 19.44
N PHE A 472 -3.73 15.05 19.21
CA PHE A 472 -4.31 15.97 20.17
C PHE A 472 -4.81 15.20 21.39
N THR A 473 -4.42 15.65 22.59
CA THR A 473 -5.06 15.28 23.86
C THR A 473 -6.19 16.24 24.22
N LYS A 474 -6.11 17.50 23.76
CA LYS A 474 -7.19 18.49 23.82
C LYS A 474 -7.24 19.28 22.52
N THR A 475 -8.45 19.54 22.03
CA THR A 475 -8.69 20.41 20.87
C THR A 475 -9.54 21.60 21.30
N PRO A 476 -9.36 22.77 20.67
CA PRO A 476 -10.21 23.91 20.95
C PRO A 476 -11.65 23.61 20.51
N MET A 477 -12.62 24.22 21.20
CA MET A 477 -14.05 24.11 20.91
C MET A 477 -14.64 25.49 20.68
N ASP A 478 -15.70 25.57 19.87
CA ASP A 478 -16.42 26.81 19.61
C ASP A 478 -16.88 27.46 20.92
N LEU A 479 -16.66 28.77 21.05
CA LEU A 479 -16.92 29.54 22.26
C LEU A 479 -17.76 30.78 21.94
N SER A 480 -18.89 30.92 22.64
CA SER A 480 -19.71 32.14 22.64
C SER A 480 -19.58 32.83 23.97
N ILE A 481 -19.07 34.07 23.99
CA ILE A 481 -18.76 34.78 25.23
C ILE A 481 -19.17 36.26 25.17
N ARG A 482 -19.48 36.87 26.30
CA ARG A 482 -19.85 38.30 26.36
C ARG A 482 -18.64 39.21 26.22
N ALA A 483 -18.85 40.38 25.64
CA ALA A 483 -17.83 41.44 25.62
C ALA A 483 -17.38 41.79 27.06
N GLY A 484 -16.08 41.98 27.26
CA GLY A 484 -15.46 42.26 28.56
C GLY A 484 -15.14 41.03 29.43
N ALA A 485 -15.59 39.83 29.05
CA ALA A 485 -15.23 38.59 29.75
C ALA A 485 -13.90 38.00 29.21
N THR A 486 -13.45 36.89 29.81
CA THR A 486 -12.21 36.20 29.42
C THR A 486 -12.51 34.94 28.60
N ALA A 487 -12.10 34.91 27.33
CA ALA A 487 -12.20 33.73 26.47
C ALA A 487 -11.05 32.77 26.75
N ARG A 488 -11.34 31.47 26.90
CA ARG A 488 -10.35 30.41 27.12
C ARG A 488 -10.51 29.31 26.08
N LEU A 489 -9.45 29.04 25.31
CA LEU A 489 -9.35 27.93 24.37
C LEU A 489 -8.22 26.99 24.83
N GLU A 490 -8.50 25.70 24.86
CA GLU A 490 -7.52 24.69 25.27
C GLU A 490 -6.98 23.96 24.04
N CYS A 491 -5.67 23.72 24.01
CA CYS A 491 -5.07 22.90 22.99
C CYS A 491 -3.82 22.21 23.52
N ALA A 492 -3.86 20.89 23.54
CA ALA A 492 -2.81 20.04 24.06
C ALA A 492 -2.56 18.90 23.06
N ALA A 493 -1.31 18.55 22.84
CA ALA A 493 -0.94 17.46 21.96
C ALA A 493 0.21 16.66 22.56
N VAL A 494 0.20 15.36 22.30
CA VAL A 494 1.29 14.45 22.65
C VAL A 494 2.07 14.07 21.40
N GLY A 495 3.39 14.01 21.55
CA GLY A 495 4.31 13.66 20.48
C GLY A 495 5.73 13.53 21.00
N HIS A 496 6.58 12.84 20.26
CA HIS A 496 8.01 12.72 20.55
C HIS A 496 8.81 13.09 19.30
N PRO A 497 9.68 14.12 19.35
CA PRO A 497 9.84 15.09 20.45
C PRO A 497 8.53 15.82 20.80
N SER A 498 8.39 16.35 22.02
CA SER A 498 7.17 17.06 22.46
C SER A 498 6.77 18.15 21.46
N PRO A 499 5.51 18.18 20.99
CA PRO A 499 5.08 19.13 19.96
C PRO A 499 4.95 20.54 20.54
N GLN A 500 5.36 21.53 19.75
CA GLN A 500 5.15 22.94 20.04
C GLN A 500 3.77 23.36 19.54
N ILE A 501 3.02 24.06 20.38
CA ILE A 501 1.69 24.58 20.07
C ILE A 501 1.81 26.01 19.51
N ALA A 502 1.20 26.26 18.36
CA ALA A 502 1.09 27.57 17.73
C ALA A 502 -0.37 27.89 17.41
N TRP A 503 -0.77 29.15 17.59
CA TRP A 503 -2.12 29.63 17.32
C TRP A 503 -2.16 30.57 16.12
N GLN A 504 -3.23 30.51 15.34
CA GLN A 504 -3.56 31.43 14.25
C GLN A 504 -5.01 31.92 14.39
N LYS A 505 -5.28 33.14 13.93
CA LYS A 505 -6.63 33.71 13.81
C LYS A 505 -6.92 33.97 12.34
N ASP A 506 -8.04 33.43 11.84
CA ASP A 506 -8.50 33.58 10.45
C ASP A 506 -7.42 33.25 9.41
N GLY A 507 -6.58 32.24 9.71
CA GLY A 507 -5.46 31.81 8.87
C GLY A 507 -4.19 32.69 8.93
N GLY A 508 -4.17 33.72 9.78
CA GLY A 508 -3.04 34.62 9.97
C GLY A 508 -2.47 34.61 11.40
N THR A 509 -1.38 35.35 11.61
CA THR A 509 -0.73 35.55 12.92
C THR A 509 -1.06 36.89 13.56
N ASP A 510 -2.00 37.65 12.98
CA ASP A 510 -2.42 38.95 13.49
C ASP A 510 -3.59 38.79 14.46
N PHE A 511 -3.35 39.10 15.73
CA PHE A 511 -4.34 39.03 16.81
C PHE A 511 -4.59 40.45 17.35
N PRO A 512 -5.80 41.01 17.21
CA PRO A 512 -6.15 42.31 17.80
C PRO A 512 -5.84 42.37 19.30
N ALA A 513 -6.27 41.35 20.06
CA ALA A 513 -5.93 41.17 21.46
C ALA A 513 -4.42 41.15 21.78
N ALA A 514 -3.54 40.70 20.88
CA ALA A 514 -2.10 40.71 21.14
C ALA A 514 -1.52 42.13 21.10
N ARG A 515 -2.02 43.00 20.21
CA ARG A 515 -1.59 44.41 20.11
C ARG A 515 -1.92 45.18 21.39
N GLU A 516 -3.04 44.84 22.01
CA GLU A 516 -3.52 45.44 23.25
C GLU A 516 -3.05 44.68 24.52
N ARG A 517 -2.17 43.67 24.37
CA ARG A 517 -1.66 42.83 25.47
C ARG A 517 -2.74 42.11 26.29
N ARG A 518 -3.88 41.83 25.66
CA ARG A 518 -5.01 41.06 26.20
C ARG A 518 -4.91 39.55 25.94
N MET A 519 -4.00 39.14 25.04
CA MET A 519 -3.76 37.74 24.69
C MET A 519 -2.63 37.14 25.51
N HIS A 520 -2.88 35.96 26.09
CA HIS A 520 -1.90 35.19 26.87
C HIS A 520 -1.85 33.74 26.41
N VAL A 521 -0.64 33.21 26.25
CA VAL A 521 -0.37 31.81 25.94
C VAL A 521 0.41 31.23 27.12
N MET A 522 -0.13 30.19 27.76
CA MET A 522 0.53 29.46 28.83
C MET A 522 0.88 28.05 28.34
N PRO A 523 2.12 27.80 27.87
CA PRO A 523 2.51 26.53 27.28
C PRO A 523 2.49 25.36 28.26
N GLU A 524 2.71 25.60 29.56
CA GLU A 524 2.73 24.54 30.59
C GLU A 524 1.33 24.09 31.02
N ASP A 525 0.32 24.94 30.82
CA ASP A 525 -1.08 24.66 31.20
C ASP A 525 -1.97 24.33 29.99
N ASP A 526 -1.40 24.26 28.78
CA ASP A 526 -2.09 24.01 27.48
C ASP A 526 -3.20 25.02 27.13
N VAL A 527 -3.07 26.28 27.57
CA VAL A 527 -4.17 27.25 27.54
C VAL A 527 -3.81 28.56 26.82
N PHE A 528 -4.70 28.92 25.90
CA PHE A 528 -4.78 30.22 25.22
C PHE A 528 -5.95 31.01 25.80
N PHE A 529 -5.74 32.23 26.28
CA PHE A 529 -6.86 33.08 26.70
C PHE A 529 -6.71 34.54 26.29
N ILE A 530 -7.87 35.16 26.04
CA ILE A 530 -8.01 36.59 25.76
C ILE A 530 -8.81 37.19 26.91
N VAL A 531 -8.24 38.13 27.66
CA VAL A 531 -8.97 38.90 28.67
C VAL A 531 -9.67 40.10 28.03
N ASP A 532 -10.74 40.59 28.65
CA ASP A 532 -11.49 41.76 28.15
C ASP A 532 -11.83 41.62 26.65
N VAL A 533 -12.55 40.55 26.30
CA VAL A 533 -12.85 40.18 24.92
C VAL A 533 -13.67 41.28 24.22
N LYS A 534 -13.26 41.66 23.01
CA LYS A 534 -13.90 42.68 22.19
C LYS A 534 -14.48 42.07 20.91
N THR A 535 -15.39 42.79 20.26
CA THR A 535 -16.02 42.34 19.00
C THR A 535 -15.02 42.11 17.87
N GLU A 536 -13.87 42.80 17.88
CA GLU A 536 -12.76 42.59 16.93
C GLU A 536 -12.03 41.25 17.12
N ASP A 537 -12.17 40.61 18.30
CA ASP A 537 -11.57 39.30 18.57
C ASP A 537 -12.38 38.14 17.96
N ILE A 538 -13.57 38.40 17.37
CA ILE A 538 -14.36 37.39 16.66
C ILE A 538 -13.55 36.79 15.51
N GLY A 539 -13.57 35.47 15.38
CA GLY A 539 -12.91 34.78 14.26
C GLY A 539 -12.72 33.28 14.51
N VAL A 540 -12.07 32.62 13.55
CA VAL A 540 -11.67 31.21 13.65
C VAL A 540 -10.25 31.11 14.18
N TYR A 541 -10.10 30.45 15.32
CA TYR A 541 -8.83 30.19 15.97
C TYR A 541 -8.35 28.78 15.64
N SER A 542 -7.19 28.68 15.00
CA SER A 542 -6.55 27.42 14.62
C SER A 542 -5.37 27.14 15.55
N CYS A 543 -5.44 26.04 16.29
CA CYS A 543 -4.30 25.49 17.02
C CYS A 543 -3.54 24.50 16.13
N THR A 544 -2.24 24.67 15.99
CA THR A 544 -1.34 23.73 15.31
C THR A 544 -0.31 23.18 16.29
N ALA A 545 -0.25 21.86 16.44
CA ALA A 545 0.79 21.18 17.20
C ALA A 545 1.84 20.64 16.22
N GLN A 546 3.09 21.09 16.35
CA GLN A 546 4.17 20.77 15.43
C GLN A 546 5.43 20.29 16.13
N ASN A 547 6.02 19.22 15.60
CA ASN A 547 7.39 18.80 15.90
C ASN A 547 8.09 18.35 14.61
N THR A 548 9.27 17.76 14.73
CA THR A 548 9.98 17.16 13.60
C THR A 548 9.24 15.98 12.96
N ALA A 549 8.28 15.36 13.65
CA ALA A 549 7.42 14.29 13.12
C ALA A 549 6.40 14.81 12.10
N GLY A 550 5.89 16.02 12.31
CA GLY A 550 4.86 16.62 11.48
C GLY A 550 4.04 17.66 12.24
N ALA A 551 2.95 18.09 11.62
CA ALA A 551 2.02 19.06 12.19
C ALA A 551 0.58 18.54 12.10
N ILE A 552 -0.18 18.74 13.16
CA ILE A 552 -1.64 18.51 13.21
C ILE A 552 -2.31 19.83 13.60
N SER A 553 -3.52 20.09 13.09
CA SER A 553 -4.25 21.32 13.38
C SER A 553 -5.72 21.07 13.72
N ALA A 554 -6.28 21.91 14.58
CA ALA A 554 -7.68 21.90 14.99
C ALA A 554 -8.20 23.34 15.12
N ASN A 555 -9.48 23.56 14.80
CA ASN A 555 -10.09 24.90 14.71
C ASN A 555 -11.23 25.06 15.70
N ALA A 556 -11.44 26.29 16.17
CA ALA A 556 -12.63 26.71 16.92
C ALA A 556 -13.03 28.13 16.57
N THR A 557 -14.32 28.43 16.66
CA THR A 557 -14.89 29.74 16.38
C THR A 557 -15.14 30.49 17.68
N LEU A 558 -14.58 31.70 17.81
CA LEU A 558 -14.91 32.62 18.90
C LEU A 558 -15.98 33.59 18.43
N THR A 559 -17.10 33.64 19.15
CA THR A 559 -18.20 34.59 18.92
C THR A 559 -18.40 35.45 20.16
N VAL A 560 -18.67 36.74 19.94
CA VAL A 560 -18.84 37.72 21.01
C VAL A 560 -20.29 38.19 21.05
N LEU A 561 -20.93 37.97 22.19
CA LEU A 561 -22.32 38.35 22.44
C LEU A 561 -22.37 39.78 23.00
N ASP A 562 -23.18 40.64 22.38
CA ASP A 562 -23.55 41.93 22.96
C ASP A 562 -24.39 41.73 24.23
N SER A 563 -24.11 42.51 25.28
CA SER A 563 -24.85 42.45 26.55
C SER A 563 -26.31 42.92 26.38
N PRO A 564 -27.32 42.22 26.93
CA PRO A 564 -28.67 42.78 27.06
C PRO A 564 -28.79 43.69 28.29
N LEU A 565 -29.79 44.60 28.25
CA LEU A 565 -30.18 45.61 29.23
C LEU A 565 -30.02 45.17 30.70
N VAL A 566 -29.55 46.08 31.56
CA VAL A 566 -29.28 45.86 32.98
C VAL A 566 -30.53 45.32 33.70
N VAL A 567 -30.50 44.03 34.04
CA VAL A 567 -31.48 43.35 34.90
C VAL A 567 -31.30 43.89 36.32
N THR A 568 -32.32 44.53 36.88
CA THR A 568 -32.39 44.85 38.31
C THR A 568 -33.29 43.83 39.01
N GLU A 569 -33.20 43.66 40.33
CA GLU A 569 -34.11 42.75 41.07
C GLU A 569 -35.60 43.10 40.86
N ARG A 570 -35.88 44.33 40.39
CA ARG A 570 -37.21 44.83 40.05
C ARG A 570 -37.71 44.44 38.65
N HIS A 571 -36.80 44.24 37.69
CA HIS A 571 -37.12 43.88 36.30
C HIS A 571 -36.33 42.64 35.90
N PHE A 572 -37.01 41.50 35.83
CA PHE A 572 -36.35 40.26 35.46
C PHE A 572 -37.24 39.41 34.58
N PHE A 573 -36.61 38.54 33.81
CA PHE A 573 -37.32 37.55 33.02
C PHE A 573 -37.43 36.23 33.78
N ALA A 574 -38.62 35.65 33.81
CA ALA A 574 -38.88 34.30 34.26
C ALA A 574 -39.14 33.38 33.06
N ALA A 575 -39.13 32.06 33.30
CA ALA A 575 -39.42 31.03 32.29
C ALA A 575 -38.60 31.22 30.98
N ALA A 576 -37.26 31.18 31.08
CA ALA A 576 -36.33 31.24 29.94
C ALA A 576 -36.59 32.40 28.96
N ASN A 577 -36.79 33.62 29.48
CA ASN A 577 -37.02 34.86 28.72
C ASN A 577 -38.37 34.94 27.99
N GLN A 578 -39.32 34.07 28.33
CA GLN A 578 -40.67 34.11 27.76
C GLN A 578 -41.63 35.00 28.57
N LEU A 579 -41.24 35.40 29.78
CA LEU A 579 -42.06 36.20 30.68
C LEU A 579 -41.25 37.33 31.32
N LEU A 580 -41.57 38.58 31.00
CA LEU A 580 -41.04 39.73 31.73
C LEU A 580 -41.86 39.95 33.00
N ILE A 581 -41.20 40.10 34.15
CA ILE A 581 -41.81 40.43 35.43
C ILE A 581 -41.25 41.77 35.91
N ILE A 582 -42.16 42.67 36.27
CA ILE A 582 -41.87 43.94 36.92
C ILE A 582 -42.47 43.88 38.32
N VAL A 583 -41.66 44.10 39.35
CA VAL A 583 -42.10 44.17 40.76
C VAL A 583 -42.21 45.65 41.14
N ASP A 584 -43.24 46.06 41.90
CA ASP A 584 -43.44 47.46 42.30
C ASP A 584 -43.33 48.48 41.14
N ALA A 585 -44.23 48.33 40.16
CA ALA A 585 -44.31 49.19 38.99
C ALA A 585 -44.48 50.67 39.39
N ALA A 586 -43.69 51.55 38.78
CA ALA A 586 -43.72 53.00 38.95
C ALA A 586 -44.02 53.70 37.61
N GLU A 587 -44.31 55.01 37.63
CA GLU A 587 -44.59 55.76 36.38
C GLU A 587 -43.49 55.65 35.33
N ALA A 588 -42.23 55.54 35.75
CA ALA A 588 -41.09 55.37 34.84
C ALA A 588 -41.14 54.06 34.03
N ASP A 589 -41.93 53.08 34.47
CA ASP A 589 -42.12 51.80 33.78
C ASP A 589 -43.27 51.89 32.75
N ALA A 590 -44.01 53.00 32.67
CA ALA A 590 -45.00 53.21 31.63
C ALA A 590 -44.33 53.42 30.27
N GLY A 591 -44.79 52.74 29.24
CA GLY A 591 -44.12 52.77 27.94
C GLY A 591 -44.61 51.73 26.95
N LYS A 592 -44.00 51.72 25.76
CA LYS A 592 -44.28 50.72 24.72
C LYS A 592 -43.25 49.60 24.82
N TYR A 593 -43.72 48.38 25.03
CA TYR A 593 -42.93 47.16 25.08
C TYR A 593 -43.10 46.38 23.79
N THR A 594 -41.99 45.88 23.28
CA THR A 594 -41.94 45.09 22.04
C THR A 594 -41.39 43.72 22.37
N CYS A 595 -42.05 42.67 21.89
CA CYS A 595 -41.52 41.32 21.96
C CYS A 595 -41.38 40.77 20.54
N GLU A 596 -40.27 40.07 20.32
CA GLU A 596 -39.85 39.51 19.05
C GLU A 596 -39.66 38.01 19.22
N MET A 597 -40.33 37.23 18.38
CA MET A 597 -40.22 35.78 18.36
C MET A 597 -39.72 35.33 17.00
N SER A 598 -38.59 34.64 16.98
CA SER A 598 -37.96 34.15 15.77
C SER A 598 -37.82 32.63 15.78
N ASN A 599 -38.07 32.01 14.63
CA ASN A 599 -37.69 30.63 14.36
C ASN A 599 -37.06 30.54 12.95
N THR A 600 -36.77 29.32 12.50
CA THR A 600 -36.11 29.08 11.20
C THR A 600 -36.92 29.52 9.98
N LEU A 601 -38.21 29.83 10.13
CA LEU A 601 -39.11 30.26 9.05
C LEU A 601 -39.32 31.79 9.01
N GLY A 602 -38.87 32.53 10.02
CA GLY A 602 -38.98 33.97 10.08
C GLY A 602 -39.16 34.51 11.50
N THR A 603 -39.33 35.83 11.60
CA THR A 603 -39.45 36.53 12.88
C THR A 603 -40.70 37.41 12.88
N GLU A 604 -41.52 37.27 13.91
CA GLU A 604 -42.67 38.15 14.16
C GLU A 604 -42.45 39.06 15.38
N ARG A 605 -43.01 40.27 15.33
CA ARG A 605 -42.90 41.26 16.40
C ARG A 605 -44.28 41.77 16.80
N GLY A 606 -44.52 41.78 18.11
CA GLY A 606 -45.72 42.35 18.72
C GLY A 606 -45.37 43.50 19.66
N ASN A 607 -46.27 44.48 19.77
CA ASN A 607 -46.10 45.63 20.65
C ASN A 607 -47.28 45.79 21.61
N VAL A 608 -47.01 46.12 22.87
CA VAL A 608 -48.01 46.47 23.88
C VAL A 608 -47.63 47.79 24.55
N ARG A 609 -48.61 48.59 24.99
CA ARG A 609 -48.34 49.80 25.76
C ARG A 609 -48.83 49.61 27.19
N LEU A 610 -47.92 49.83 28.14
CA LEU A 610 -48.20 49.85 29.55
C LEU A 610 -48.47 51.28 30.00
N THR A 611 -49.59 51.50 30.68
CA THR A 611 -49.91 52.77 31.34
C THR A 611 -50.03 52.54 32.84
N VAL A 612 -49.34 53.40 33.59
CA VAL A 612 -49.30 53.39 35.06
C VAL A 612 -49.93 54.69 35.52
N VAL A 613 -50.98 54.65 36.34
CA VAL A 613 -51.70 55.85 36.78
C VAL A 613 -51.41 56.12 38.27
N PRO A 614 -50.83 57.27 38.64
CA PRO A 614 -50.59 57.65 40.04
C PRO A 614 -51.86 58.10 40.75
N ASN A 615 -51.91 57.90 42.06
CA ASN A 615 -52.97 58.43 42.90
C ASN A 615 -52.70 59.90 43.30
N PRO A 616 -53.61 60.86 43.02
CA PRO A 616 -53.39 62.27 43.35
C PRO A 616 -53.57 62.66 44.82
N ASN A 617 -53.99 61.75 45.73
CA ASN A 617 -54.41 62.11 47.09
C ASN A 617 -53.56 61.51 48.25
N CYS A 618 -52.24 61.40 48.10
CA CYS A 618 -51.34 61.10 49.24
C CYS A 618 -50.10 62.00 49.26
N ASP A 619 -50.21 63.18 49.88
CA ASP A 619 -49.09 64.02 50.29
C ASP A 619 -48.45 63.43 51.56
N SER A 620 -47.55 62.45 51.39
CA SER A 620 -46.40 62.17 52.27
C SER A 620 -45.66 60.90 51.82
N GLY A 621 -44.55 61.07 51.10
CA GLY A 621 -43.38 60.18 51.15
C GLY A 621 -43.47 58.72 50.68
N ALA A 622 -44.59 58.23 50.15
CA ALA A 622 -44.69 56.87 49.58
C ALA A 622 -45.42 56.87 48.23
N GLN A 623 -44.68 56.68 47.13
CA GLN A 623 -45.26 56.57 45.79
C GLN A 623 -45.92 55.19 45.60
N GLY A 624 -47.23 55.10 45.85
CA GLY A 624 -48.04 53.92 45.52
C GLY A 624 -48.89 54.18 44.28
N VAL A 625 -48.78 53.30 43.27
CA VAL A 625 -49.61 53.30 42.05
C VAL A 625 -50.94 52.62 42.36
N VAL A 626 -52.06 53.25 41.96
CA VAL A 626 -53.41 52.74 42.27
C VAL A 626 -54.09 52.00 41.11
N GLY A 627 -53.51 52.03 39.90
CA GLY A 627 -53.99 51.17 38.81
C GLY A 627 -52.98 50.99 37.68
N VAL A 628 -52.92 49.76 37.15
CA VAL A 628 -52.13 49.39 35.96
C VAL A 628 -53.08 48.87 34.90
N GLY A 629 -53.13 49.55 33.74
CA GLY A 629 -53.98 49.19 32.61
C GLY A 629 -53.17 48.81 31.38
N ILE A 630 -53.68 47.83 30.62
CA ILE A 630 -53.11 47.41 29.34
C ILE A 630 -54.23 47.50 28.30
N GLY A 631 -54.09 48.39 27.32
CA GLY A 631 -55.14 48.61 26.32
C GLY A 631 -54.58 49.00 24.96
N THR A 632 -55.23 48.52 23.91
CA THR A 632 -55.05 48.97 22.54
C THR A 632 -56.20 49.92 22.15
N GLY A 633 -56.27 51.11 22.77
CA GLY A 633 -57.28 52.13 22.48
C GLY A 633 -58.26 52.42 23.64
N ALA A 634 -58.69 53.69 23.75
CA ALA A 634 -59.40 54.27 24.90
C ALA A 634 -60.78 53.64 25.21
N GLY A 635 -61.02 53.35 26.49
CA GLY A 635 -62.30 52.96 27.05
C GLY A 635 -62.22 52.96 28.58
N SER A 636 -63.02 53.82 29.21
CA SER A 636 -63.19 53.97 30.65
C SER A 636 -64.04 52.81 31.20
N ASP A 637 -63.53 52.06 32.16
CA ASP A 637 -64.37 51.32 33.11
C ASP A 637 -63.93 51.67 34.53
N ASP A 638 -64.86 52.30 35.20
CA ASP A 638 -64.81 52.98 36.48
C ASP A 638 -65.36 52.00 37.52
N ASP A 639 -64.51 51.12 38.03
CA ASP A 639 -64.83 50.27 39.18
C ASP A 639 -63.88 50.66 40.32
N GLY A 640 -64.36 51.55 41.19
CA GLY A 640 -63.64 52.17 42.31
C GLY A 640 -63.09 51.19 43.35
N TRP A 641 -61.97 50.55 43.03
CA TRP A 641 -61.18 49.74 43.94
C TRP A 641 -59.78 50.36 44.15
N THR A 642 -59.40 50.57 45.40
CA THR A 642 -58.07 51.02 45.81
C THR A 642 -57.15 49.82 46.06
N THR A 643 -56.03 49.75 45.34
CA THR A 643 -55.04 48.66 45.45
C THR A 643 -53.68 49.24 45.85
N VAL A 644 -53.05 48.67 46.89
CA VAL A 644 -51.68 48.99 47.32
C VAL A 644 -50.94 47.66 47.51
N GLY A 645 -49.95 47.38 46.65
CA GLY A 645 -49.10 46.19 46.73
C GLY A 645 -48.81 45.51 45.38
N ILE A 646 -47.54 45.11 45.20
CA ILE A 646 -46.89 44.34 44.11
C ILE A 646 -47.81 43.99 42.93
N VAL A 647 -47.62 44.67 41.80
CA VAL A 647 -48.28 44.32 40.54
C VAL A 647 -47.32 43.49 39.69
N ILE A 648 -47.55 42.18 39.59
CA ILE A 648 -46.86 41.33 38.61
C ILE A 648 -47.57 41.50 37.27
N ILE A 649 -46.88 42.06 36.28
CA ILE A 649 -47.37 42.05 34.90
C ILE A 649 -46.75 40.86 34.20
N ALA A 650 -47.53 39.79 34.04
CA ALA A 650 -47.15 38.71 33.14
C ALA A 650 -47.44 39.14 31.70
N VAL A 651 -46.43 39.21 30.84
CA VAL A 651 -46.61 39.28 29.39
C VAL A 651 -46.18 37.92 28.84
N VAL A 652 -47.08 36.94 28.89
CA VAL A 652 -46.83 35.64 28.27
C VAL A 652 -47.21 35.74 26.80
N CYS A 653 -46.23 35.56 25.91
CA CYS A 653 -46.47 35.41 24.49
C CYS A 653 -46.61 33.92 24.18
N CYS A 654 -47.84 33.42 24.02
CA CYS A 654 -48.08 32.03 23.60
C CYS A 654 -48.65 31.98 22.18
N VAL A 655 -48.23 30.97 21.43
CA VAL A 655 -48.78 30.64 20.11
C VAL A 655 -49.94 29.67 20.30
N VAL A 656 -51.15 30.09 19.98
CA VAL A 656 -52.29 29.19 19.82
C VAL A 656 -52.71 29.25 18.35
N GLY A 657 -52.24 28.29 17.55
CA GLY A 657 -52.42 28.31 16.10
C GLY A 657 -51.51 29.33 15.41
N THR A 658 -52.07 30.22 14.58
CA THR A 658 -51.35 31.24 13.79
C THR A 658 -51.50 32.66 14.35
N SER A 659 -51.86 32.82 15.62
CA SER A 659 -52.04 34.13 16.25
C SER A 659 -51.36 34.18 17.62
N LEU A 660 -50.76 35.34 17.93
CA LEU A 660 -50.14 35.62 19.23
C LEU A 660 -51.22 36.04 20.23
N VAL A 661 -51.32 35.33 21.35
CA VAL A 661 -52.22 35.67 22.46
C VAL A 661 -51.38 36.13 23.65
N TRP A 662 -51.76 37.26 24.22
CA TRP A 662 -51.13 37.82 25.42
C TRP A 662 -51.97 37.47 26.65
N VAL A 663 -51.36 36.82 27.64
CA VAL A 663 -52.01 36.52 28.92
C VAL A 663 -51.41 37.40 30.00
N VAL A 664 -52.25 38.23 30.61
CA VAL A 664 -51.90 39.07 31.76
C VAL A 664 -52.46 38.44 33.03
N ILE A 665 -51.57 38.05 33.94
CA ILE A 665 -51.93 37.49 35.25
C ILE A 665 -51.56 38.53 36.29
N ILE A 666 -52.56 39.15 36.91
CA ILE A 666 -52.38 40.09 38.02
C ILE A 666 -52.55 39.29 39.32
N TYR A 667 -51.49 39.20 40.12
CA TYR A 667 -51.52 38.55 41.43
C TYR A 667 -51.57 39.60 42.54
N HIS A 668 -52.56 39.53 43.44
CA HIS A 668 -52.73 40.48 44.54
C HIS A 668 -52.42 39.84 45.89
N THR A 669 -51.49 40.42 46.65
CA THR A 669 -51.31 40.15 48.08
C THR A 669 -51.94 41.28 48.90
N ARG A 670 -53.09 41.02 49.54
CA ARG A 670 -53.70 41.98 50.49
C ARG A 670 -52.89 42.02 51.78
N ARG A 671 -52.40 43.19 52.20
CA ARG A 671 -52.05 43.46 53.61
C ARG A 671 -52.60 44.81 54.07
N ARG A 672 -53.07 44.82 55.32
CA ARG A 672 -53.80 45.90 55.99
C ARG A 672 -52.83 46.94 56.58
N ASN A 673 -53.20 48.22 56.48
CA ASN A 673 -52.51 49.39 57.07
C ASN A 673 -52.35 49.28 58.59
N GLU A 674 -51.14 49.05 59.10
CA GLU A 674 -50.61 49.38 60.45
C GLU A 674 -49.07 49.36 60.24
N ASP A 675 -48.22 50.38 60.40
CA ASP A 675 -48.21 51.61 61.18
C ASP A 675 -47.50 52.74 60.41
N CYS A 676 -48.20 53.85 60.17
CA CYS A 676 -47.54 55.15 60.03
C CYS A 676 -47.28 55.68 61.44
N SER A 677 -46.15 55.34 62.05
CA SER A 677 -45.69 56.07 63.23
C SER A 677 -44.17 56.14 63.30
N VAL A 678 -43.70 57.36 63.14
CA VAL A 678 -42.36 57.85 63.44
C VAL A 678 -41.95 57.47 64.86
N THR A 679 -40.83 56.77 65.02
CA THR A 679 -39.86 56.98 66.11
C THR A 679 -38.49 56.47 65.69
N ASN A 680 -37.47 57.33 65.81
CA ASN A 680 -36.08 57.07 65.43
C ASN A 680 -35.41 55.98 66.29
N THR A 681 -34.81 54.98 65.61
CA THR A 681 -33.42 54.51 65.78
C THR A 681 -32.97 53.87 64.48
#